data_AF-A0A357WW99-F1
#
_entry.id   AF-A0A357WW99-F1
#
_cell.length_a   1.000
_cell.length_b   1.000
_cell.length_c   1.000
_cell.angle_alpha   90.00
_cell.angle_beta   90.00
_cell.angle_gamma   90.00
#
_symmetry.space_group_name_H-M   'P 1'
#
loop_
_entity.id
_entity.type
_entity.pdbx_description
1 polymer ?
#
loop_
_entity_poly.entity_id
_entity_poly.type
_entity_poly.pdbx_seq_one_letter_code
_entity_poly.pdbx_strand_id
1 'polypeptide(L)'
;MFEKFRLQDALVKYKQNFVSNQWGNEKYKWEAVKFFQDNWDVNAADFAAMLTLSLSKTYNLLASMNNFPARMIEKFAETAPEEVRAMFLALFDESKDVVTRITDFKDQSSILLEKYGNGAGQHYQYENAVSTYLWLRYPDKYYIYKYGEIKTVADELGSDYRFKKGAYADNLRNFYNFYDELCAEIKKDEELVSLLKSQLTGDCYPDPEYRTLTIDIGFYISRYFSQKESVATDDWFPTDYTPNISVDEWVELLNDPDVFTTGSLEIMKRMKDYGGQATCTQLSIKYGETKNFYNSGSSALARRIAEKTGCPVMDRDEENSRWWPILYVGRNAGKDESGSYIWKLRDELSAALDKVDLSQVELYVAAAPGEEEHGYWWLNANPKIWSFSEIAVGEVQSYTLYNDNGNKRRIFQNFLDAKAGDMIIGYESNPVKQIVAIGKVSAEQDGEKIYFEKIEGLSSPIDYQTLKSCSELERMEYFSNPQGSLFKLTKGEYDFIVDMIRDENPLVQEEKSEKYDKADFLNEVYMTESRYDMLLSVLKNKKNIILQGAPGVGKTFAAKRLAYSMIGEKDENRIEFVQFHQNYSYEDFMMGYKPVNDGFELKYGIFYRFCQKAANQPDKDFFFIIDEINRGNMSKIFGELLMLIECDYRGTKATLAYNGLSFAVPKNLYIIGMMNTADRSLAMLDYALRRRFAFYEMKP
;
A
#
# COMPACT_ATOMS: atom_id res chain seq x y z
N MET A 1 -13.61 -31.07 15.43
CA MET A 1 -12.58 -32.03 15.86
C MET A 1 -11.41 -31.90 14.87
N PHE A 2 -10.19 -32.26 15.22
CA PHE A 2 -9.06 -32.23 14.27
C PHE A 2 -8.51 -33.64 13.97
N GLU A 3 -7.75 -33.76 12.88
CA GLU A 3 -7.18 -35.03 12.44
C GLU A 3 -5.98 -35.43 13.32
N LYS A 4 -6.20 -36.35 14.28
CA LYS A 4 -5.21 -36.72 15.29
C LYS A 4 -3.87 -37.24 14.74
N PHE A 5 -3.88 -37.90 13.58
CA PHE A 5 -2.65 -38.40 12.97
C PHE A 5 -1.74 -37.25 12.52
N ARG A 6 -2.30 -36.13 12.04
CA ARG A 6 -1.51 -34.94 11.67
C ARG A 6 -0.84 -34.29 12.87
N LEU A 7 -1.52 -34.30 14.01
CA LEU A 7 -0.90 -33.85 15.27
C LEU A 7 0.26 -34.77 15.66
N GLN A 8 0.11 -36.09 15.54
CA GLN A 8 1.20 -37.02 15.85
C GLN A 8 2.44 -36.76 14.98
N ASP A 9 2.26 -36.51 13.68
CA ASP A 9 3.37 -36.14 12.79
C ASP A 9 4.08 -34.86 13.25
N ALA A 10 3.32 -33.86 13.67
CA ALA A 10 3.86 -32.62 14.24
C ALA A 10 4.64 -32.85 15.54
N LEU A 11 4.10 -33.69 16.44
CA LEU A 11 4.74 -34.00 17.72
C LEU A 11 6.06 -34.76 17.55
N VAL A 12 6.15 -35.65 16.57
CA VAL A 12 7.41 -36.34 16.24
C VAL A 12 8.50 -35.33 15.87
N LYS A 13 8.20 -34.39 14.96
CA LYS A 13 9.16 -33.34 14.56
C LYS A 13 9.47 -32.36 15.68
N TYR A 14 8.46 -32.01 16.49
CA TYR A 14 8.64 -31.14 17.65
C TYR A 14 9.62 -31.77 18.65
N LYS A 15 9.43 -33.05 19.03
CA LYS A 15 10.32 -33.77 19.96
C LYS A 15 11.76 -33.83 19.47
N GLN A 16 11.98 -34.05 18.17
CA GLN A 16 13.32 -34.07 17.57
C GLN A 16 14.03 -32.71 17.68
N ASN A 17 13.29 -31.60 17.53
CA ASN A 17 13.83 -30.24 17.58
C ASN A 17 13.80 -29.59 18.97
N PHE A 18 13.18 -30.26 19.95
CA PHE A 18 12.85 -29.67 21.25
C PHE A 18 14.10 -29.22 22.00
N VAL A 19 15.07 -30.12 22.24
CA VAL A 19 16.25 -29.79 23.04
C VAL A 19 17.25 -28.94 22.26
N SER A 20 17.41 -29.21 20.96
CA SER A 20 18.44 -28.58 20.12
C SER A 20 18.15 -27.12 19.82
N ASN A 21 16.89 -26.76 19.59
CA ASN A 21 16.50 -25.41 19.17
C ASN A 21 15.35 -24.84 19.99
N GLN A 22 14.27 -25.62 20.18
CA GLN A 22 13.00 -25.06 20.62
C GLN A 22 13.00 -24.62 22.08
N TRP A 23 13.54 -25.45 22.97
CA TRP A 23 13.63 -25.15 24.38
C TRP A 23 14.48 -23.91 24.65
N GLY A 24 15.64 -23.78 24.00
CA GLY A 24 16.52 -22.61 24.17
C GLY A 24 15.85 -21.28 23.79
N ASN A 25 15.03 -21.30 22.74
CA ASN A 25 14.35 -20.11 22.22
C ASN A 25 13.03 -19.80 22.94
N GLU A 26 12.32 -20.81 23.45
CA GLU A 26 10.94 -20.66 23.92
C GLU A 26 10.78 -20.83 25.45
N LYS A 27 11.81 -21.30 26.18
CA LYS A 27 11.77 -21.47 27.64
C LYS A 27 11.33 -20.21 28.40
N TYR A 28 11.56 -19.03 27.83
CA TYR A 28 11.20 -17.75 28.44
C TYR A 28 9.70 -17.63 28.71
N LYS A 29 8.83 -18.38 28.02
CA LYS A 29 7.38 -18.44 28.31
C LYS A 29 7.12 -18.98 29.73
N TRP A 30 7.79 -20.06 30.12
CA TRP A 30 7.66 -20.64 31.46
C TRP A 30 8.31 -19.76 32.53
N GLU A 31 9.45 -19.15 32.21
CA GLU A 31 10.12 -18.18 33.10
C GLU A 31 9.24 -16.92 33.32
N ALA A 32 8.55 -16.44 32.27
CA ALA A 32 7.65 -15.30 32.34
C ALA A 32 6.44 -15.57 33.24
N VAL A 33 5.82 -16.75 33.13
CA VAL A 33 4.70 -17.14 34.01
C VAL A 33 5.15 -17.21 35.46
N LYS A 34 6.26 -17.89 35.75
CA LYS A 34 6.78 -18.01 37.11
C LYS A 34 7.07 -16.63 37.71
N PHE A 35 7.74 -15.78 36.94
CA PHE A 35 8.10 -14.45 37.38
C PHE A 35 6.87 -13.57 37.61
N PHE A 36 5.86 -13.64 36.74
CA PHE A 36 4.61 -12.93 36.95
C PHE A 36 3.90 -13.41 38.23
N GLN A 37 3.76 -14.72 38.42
CA GLN A 37 3.09 -15.29 39.60
C GLN A 37 3.77 -14.91 40.92
N ASP A 38 5.10 -14.86 40.94
CA ASP A 38 5.87 -14.53 42.14
C ASP A 38 5.78 -13.04 42.51
N ASN A 39 5.53 -12.16 41.53
CA ASN A 39 5.57 -10.71 41.71
C ASN A 39 4.20 -10.02 41.61
N TRP A 40 3.15 -10.75 41.22
CA TRP A 40 1.80 -10.22 41.09
C TRP A 40 1.09 -10.10 42.44
N ASP A 41 0.84 -8.86 42.87
CA ASP A 41 -0.03 -8.54 44.00
C ASP A 41 -0.97 -7.37 43.64
N VAL A 42 -2.24 -7.70 43.38
CA VAL A 42 -3.24 -6.69 43.00
C VAL A 42 -3.50 -5.65 44.11
N ASN A 43 -3.21 -5.99 45.37
CA ASN A 43 -3.39 -5.11 46.52
C ASN A 43 -2.11 -4.34 46.90
N ALA A 44 -1.05 -4.44 46.08
CA ALA A 44 0.19 -3.73 46.33
C ALA A 44 -0.04 -2.21 46.47
N ALA A 45 0.62 -1.60 47.46
CA ALA A 45 0.50 -0.18 47.73
C ALA A 45 0.95 0.68 46.53
N ASP A 46 2.01 0.26 45.84
CA ASP A 46 2.43 0.82 44.55
C ASP A 46 2.10 -0.17 43.42
N PHE A 47 0.85 -0.09 42.93
CA PHE A 47 0.35 -0.98 41.89
C PHE A 47 1.10 -0.82 40.56
N ALA A 48 1.51 0.41 40.21
CA ALA A 48 2.21 0.68 38.97
C ALA A 48 3.60 0.01 38.96
N ALA A 49 4.38 0.19 40.03
CA ALA A 49 5.68 -0.46 40.16
C ALA A 49 5.56 -2.00 40.18
N MET A 50 4.56 -2.54 40.88
CA MET A 50 4.27 -3.97 40.92
C MET A 50 3.93 -4.52 39.53
N LEU A 51 3.07 -3.82 38.77
CA LEU A 51 2.68 -4.21 37.42
C LEU A 51 3.89 -4.23 36.47
N THR A 52 4.69 -3.17 36.47
CA THR A 52 5.92 -3.08 35.67
C THR A 52 6.90 -4.21 36.01
N LEU A 53 7.09 -4.50 37.30
CA LEU A 53 7.93 -5.61 37.73
C LEU A 53 7.39 -6.95 37.21
N SER A 54 6.10 -7.22 37.44
CA SER A 54 5.44 -8.48 37.05
C SER A 54 5.52 -8.77 35.55
N LEU A 55 5.48 -7.72 34.70
CA LEU A 55 5.54 -7.86 33.24
C LEU A 55 6.96 -7.84 32.66
N SER A 56 7.99 -7.53 33.44
CA SER A 56 9.36 -7.29 32.92
C SER A 56 10.01 -8.46 32.18
N LYS A 57 9.59 -9.71 32.44
CA LYS A 57 10.09 -10.91 31.76
C LYS A 57 9.21 -11.42 30.61
N THR A 58 8.21 -10.65 30.19
CA THR A 58 7.29 -11.08 29.11
C THR A 58 7.87 -10.90 27.71
N TYR A 59 8.90 -10.05 27.54
CA TYR A 59 9.65 -9.85 26.28
C TYR A 59 8.72 -9.79 25.05
N ASN A 60 8.95 -10.67 24.07
CA ASN A 60 8.23 -10.73 22.80
C ASN A 60 6.73 -11.06 22.92
N LEU A 61 6.25 -11.48 24.09
CA LEU A 61 4.83 -11.73 24.34
C LEU A 61 4.03 -10.42 24.43
N LEU A 62 4.66 -9.36 24.96
CA LEU A 62 4.02 -8.05 25.18
C LEU A 62 4.86 -6.86 24.69
N ALA A 63 5.89 -7.12 23.87
CA ALA A 63 6.68 -6.10 23.20
C ALA A 63 7.24 -6.65 21.88
N SER A 64 6.86 -6.07 20.74
CA SER A 64 7.35 -6.49 19.42
C SER A 64 7.42 -5.30 18.47
N MET A 65 8.56 -5.07 17.81
CA MET A 65 8.86 -3.97 16.87
C MET A 65 8.13 -2.63 17.13
N ASN A 66 6.87 -2.48 16.72
CA ASN A 66 6.06 -1.26 16.85
C ASN A 66 4.76 -1.43 17.68
N ASN A 67 4.65 -2.52 18.45
CA ASN A 67 3.51 -2.87 19.30
C ASN A 67 4.00 -3.18 20.73
N PHE A 68 3.62 -2.33 21.69
CA PHE A 68 4.13 -2.36 23.08
C PHE A 68 3.01 -2.33 24.13
N PRO A 69 2.19 -3.40 24.24
CA PRO A 69 1.09 -3.46 25.20
C PRO A 69 1.56 -3.36 26.66
N ALA A 70 2.66 -4.00 27.06
CA ALA A 70 3.17 -3.87 28.44
C ALA A 70 3.51 -2.41 28.77
N ARG A 71 4.34 -1.77 27.94
CA ARG A 71 4.74 -0.36 28.15
C ARG A 71 3.56 0.60 28.18
N MET A 72 2.51 0.33 27.41
CA MET A 72 1.31 1.18 27.40
C MET A 72 0.48 1.01 28.68
N ILE A 73 0.23 -0.23 29.12
CA ILE A 73 -0.55 -0.45 30.34
C ILE A 73 0.21 0.01 31.59
N GLU A 74 1.55 -0.09 31.59
CA GLU A 74 2.43 0.47 32.63
C GLU A 74 2.27 2.00 32.72
N LYS A 75 2.33 2.72 31.60
CA LYS A 75 2.10 4.17 31.57
C LYS A 75 0.70 4.56 32.05
N PHE A 76 -0.32 3.78 31.69
CA PHE A 76 -1.66 3.99 32.22
C PHE A 76 -1.71 3.74 33.72
N ALA A 77 -1.01 2.74 34.25
CA ALA A 77 -0.94 2.48 35.68
C ALA A 77 -0.17 3.56 36.45
N GLU A 78 0.88 4.13 35.86
CA GLU A 78 1.59 5.28 36.43
C GLU A 78 0.70 6.52 36.55
N THR A 79 -0.21 6.71 35.59
CA THR A 79 -1.10 7.89 35.52
C THR A 79 -2.40 7.70 36.31
N ALA A 80 -3.01 6.51 36.20
CA ALA A 80 -4.31 6.17 36.74
C ALA A 80 -4.28 4.74 37.35
N PRO A 81 -3.54 4.54 38.46
CA PRO A 81 -3.28 3.20 39.01
C PRO A 81 -4.55 2.45 39.42
N GLU A 82 -5.53 3.14 39.99
CA GLU A 82 -6.79 2.51 40.44
C GLU A 82 -7.71 2.11 39.28
N GLU A 83 -7.71 2.87 38.17
CA GLU A 83 -8.48 2.52 36.97
C GLU A 83 -7.89 1.26 36.33
N VAL A 84 -6.57 1.19 36.18
CA VAL A 84 -5.89 0.00 35.64
C VAL A 84 -6.00 -1.20 36.60
N ARG A 85 -5.90 -0.98 37.92
CA ARG A 85 -6.14 -2.03 38.92
C ARG A 85 -7.55 -2.62 38.78
N ALA A 86 -8.58 -1.77 38.62
CA ALA A 86 -9.94 -2.21 38.39
C ALA A 86 -10.10 -3.01 37.09
N MET A 87 -9.40 -2.63 36.02
CA MET A 87 -9.38 -3.40 34.77
C MET A 87 -8.83 -4.81 34.97
N PHE A 88 -7.71 -4.97 35.67
CA PHE A 88 -7.15 -6.30 35.96
C PHE A 88 -8.04 -7.13 36.90
N LEU A 89 -8.68 -6.50 37.90
CA LEU A 89 -9.67 -7.17 38.76
C LEU A 89 -10.86 -7.69 37.94
N ALA A 90 -11.38 -6.87 37.02
CA ALA A 90 -12.47 -7.27 36.13
C ALA A 90 -12.05 -8.37 35.14
N LEU A 91 -10.83 -8.29 34.60
CA LEU A 91 -10.27 -9.31 33.72
C LEU A 91 -10.10 -10.65 34.44
N PHE A 92 -9.75 -10.62 35.73
CA PHE A 92 -9.52 -11.83 36.54
C PHE A 92 -10.76 -12.32 37.29
N ASP A 93 -11.92 -11.70 37.07
CA ASP A 93 -13.20 -12.14 37.64
C ASP A 93 -13.75 -13.37 36.89
N GLU A 94 -13.33 -14.57 37.33
CA GLU A 94 -13.75 -15.86 36.76
C GLU A 94 -15.27 -16.13 36.81
N SER A 95 -16.07 -15.29 37.48
CA SER A 95 -17.53 -15.38 37.46
C SER A 95 -18.16 -14.89 36.14
N LYS A 96 -17.40 -14.14 35.33
CA LYS A 96 -17.84 -13.59 34.04
C LYS A 96 -17.28 -14.38 32.86
N ASP A 97 -18.04 -14.36 31.76
CA ASP A 97 -17.62 -14.96 30.49
C ASP A 97 -16.29 -14.35 29.99
N VAL A 98 -15.39 -15.20 29.48
CA VAL A 98 -14.03 -14.80 29.07
C VAL A 98 -14.05 -13.79 27.92
N VAL A 99 -14.98 -13.93 26.97
CA VAL A 99 -15.10 -12.99 25.84
C VAL A 99 -15.54 -11.63 26.35
N THR A 100 -16.50 -11.61 27.28
CA THR A 100 -16.96 -10.38 27.93
C THR A 100 -15.80 -9.68 28.65
N ARG A 101 -15.04 -10.41 29.45
CA ARG A 101 -13.89 -9.84 30.18
C ARG A 101 -12.81 -9.25 29.29
N ILE A 102 -12.48 -9.93 28.19
CA ILE A 102 -11.47 -9.42 27.24
C ILE A 102 -12.02 -8.18 26.51
N THR A 103 -13.29 -8.19 26.13
CA THR A 103 -13.95 -7.04 25.47
C THR A 103 -13.99 -5.83 26.40
N ASP A 104 -14.42 -6.01 27.64
CA ASP A 104 -14.45 -4.95 28.65
C ASP A 104 -13.06 -4.34 28.87
N PHE A 105 -12.01 -5.16 28.92
CA PHE A 105 -10.63 -4.67 29.07
C PHE A 105 -10.18 -3.82 27.87
N LYS A 106 -10.54 -4.23 26.65
CA LYS A 106 -10.26 -3.45 25.42
C LYS A 106 -10.99 -2.10 25.44
N ASP A 107 -12.28 -2.11 25.77
CA ASP A 107 -13.10 -0.91 25.80
C ASP A 107 -12.61 0.08 26.86
N GLN A 108 -12.26 -0.40 28.06
CA GLN A 108 -11.65 0.43 29.09
C GLN A 108 -10.27 0.97 28.66
N SER A 109 -9.49 0.20 27.90
CA SER A 109 -8.22 0.67 27.34
C SER A 109 -8.41 1.79 26.32
N SER A 110 -9.50 1.76 25.54
CA SER A 110 -9.89 2.86 24.64
C SER A 110 -10.24 4.13 25.42
N ILE A 111 -10.98 3.99 26.52
CA ILE A 111 -11.32 5.12 27.39
C ILE A 111 -10.05 5.73 28.03
N LEU A 112 -9.12 4.90 28.50
CA LEU A 112 -7.84 5.39 29.06
C LEU A 112 -6.97 6.07 27.99
N LEU A 113 -7.00 5.59 26.74
CA LEU A 113 -6.32 6.21 25.62
C LEU A 113 -6.90 7.61 25.32
N GLU A 114 -8.22 7.76 25.31
CA GLU A 114 -8.85 9.07 25.10
C GLU A 114 -8.48 10.07 26.22
N LYS A 115 -8.44 9.60 27.47
CA LYS A 115 -8.13 10.44 28.63
C LYS A 115 -6.65 10.79 28.75
N TYR A 116 -5.75 9.82 28.55
CA TYR A 116 -4.33 9.92 28.92
C TYR A 116 -3.36 9.57 27.77
N GLY A 117 -3.87 9.26 26.58
CA GLY A 117 -3.08 8.78 25.44
C GLY A 117 -2.20 9.85 24.76
N ASN A 118 -2.29 11.12 25.16
CA ASN A 118 -1.44 12.22 24.65
C ASN A 118 -1.34 12.27 23.10
N GLY A 119 -2.46 12.05 22.41
CA GLY A 119 -2.52 12.07 20.94
C GLY A 119 -2.13 10.75 20.24
N ALA A 120 -1.94 9.65 20.99
CA ALA A 120 -1.84 8.32 20.41
C ALA A 120 -3.18 7.91 19.78
N GLY A 121 -3.15 7.49 18.51
CA GLY A 121 -4.37 7.18 17.74
C GLY A 121 -4.97 5.79 17.98
N GLN A 122 -4.28 4.91 18.72
CA GLN A 122 -4.75 3.57 19.05
C GLN A 122 -4.09 3.03 20.32
N HIS A 123 -4.76 2.11 21.03
CA HIS A 123 -4.15 1.36 22.12
C HIS A 123 -3.59 0.02 21.61
N TYR A 124 -2.73 -0.63 22.39
CA TYR A 124 -2.13 -1.92 22.06
C TYR A 124 -2.76 -3.10 22.82
N GLN A 125 -3.75 -2.83 23.68
CA GLN A 125 -4.46 -3.83 24.49
C GLN A 125 -5.48 -4.64 23.69
N TYR A 126 -5.03 -5.32 22.64
CA TYR A 126 -5.85 -6.21 21.81
C TYR A 126 -5.90 -7.64 22.37
N GLU A 127 -6.64 -8.52 21.71
CA GLU A 127 -6.90 -9.90 22.12
C GLU A 127 -5.66 -10.68 22.54
N ASN A 128 -4.57 -10.54 21.78
CA ASN A 128 -3.30 -11.20 22.06
C ASN A 128 -2.71 -10.75 23.40
N ALA A 129 -2.65 -9.43 23.63
CA ALA A 129 -2.13 -8.89 24.88
C ALA A 129 -3.01 -9.27 26.07
N VAL A 130 -4.33 -9.13 25.93
CA VAL A 130 -5.26 -9.38 27.03
C VAL A 130 -5.36 -10.87 27.38
N SER A 131 -5.34 -11.75 26.38
CA SER A 131 -5.25 -13.20 26.62
C SER A 131 -3.90 -13.62 27.22
N THR A 132 -2.81 -12.90 26.92
CA THR A 132 -1.52 -13.10 27.58
C THR A 132 -1.61 -12.73 29.07
N TYR A 133 -2.28 -11.64 29.46
CA TYR A 133 -2.50 -11.35 30.88
C TYR A 133 -3.31 -12.44 31.60
N LEU A 134 -4.37 -12.94 30.95
CA LEU A 134 -5.17 -14.06 31.47
C LEU A 134 -4.34 -15.33 31.66
N TRP A 135 -3.51 -15.68 30.68
CA TRP A 135 -2.61 -16.82 30.75
C TRP A 135 -1.51 -16.62 31.82
N LEU A 136 -0.93 -15.43 31.95
CA LEU A 136 0.05 -15.14 33.00
C LEU A 136 -0.57 -15.32 34.40
N ARG A 137 -1.84 -14.93 34.60
CA ARG A 137 -2.54 -15.07 35.89
C ARG A 137 -3.08 -16.48 36.16
N TYR A 138 -3.64 -17.14 35.15
CA TYR A 138 -4.22 -18.49 35.24
C TYR A 138 -3.64 -19.38 34.13
N PRO A 139 -2.35 -19.73 34.22
CA PRO A 139 -1.64 -20.48 33.17
C PRO A 139 -2.22 -21.88 32.97
N ASP A 140 -2.86 -22.46 33.98
CA ASP A 140 -3.50 -23.78 33.89
C ASP A 140 -4.85 -23.79 33.14
N LYS A 141 -5.42 -22.60 32.89
CA LYS A 141 -6.77 -22.46 32.31
C LYS A 141 -6.78 -21.78 30.94
N TYR A 142 -5.93 -20.78 30.73
CA TYR A 142 -5.98 -19.96 29.51
C TYR A 142 -4.79 -20.18 28.59
N TYR A 143 -4.94 -19.69 27.36
CA TYR A 143 -3.93 -19.70 26.31
C TYR A 143 -3.73 -18.29 25.74
N ILE A 144 -2.65 -18.10 24.99
CA ILE A 144 -2.38 -16.87 24.25
C ILE A 144 -3.11 -16.92 22.91
N TYR A 145 -4.01 -15.98 22.68
CA TYR A 145 -4.77 -15.87 21.44
C TYR A 145 -4.00 -15.10 20.37
N LYS A 146 -3.71 -15.75 19.24
CA LYS A 146 -3.13 -15.09 18.07
C LYS A 146 -3.76 -15.57 16.77
N TYR A 147 -4.65 -14.75 16.22
CA TYR A 147 -5.51 -15.11 15.09
C TYR A 147 -4.79 -15.81 13.94
N GLY A 148 -3.70 -15.23 13.42
CA GLY A 148 -2.96 -15.80 12.29
C GLY A 148 -2.38 -17.17 12.60
N GLU A 149 -1.81 -17.35 13.80
CA GLU A 149 -1.20 -18.63 14.19
C GLU A 149 -2.26 -19.71 14.39
N ILE A 150 -3.38 -19.36 15.04
CA ILE A 150 -4.47 -20.29 15.29
C ILE A 150 -5.10 -20.78 13.98
N LYS A 151 -5.31 -19.88 13.02
CA LYS A 151 -5.83 -20.23 11.70
C LYS A 151 -4.91 -21.26 11.03
N THR A 152 -3.62 -20.99 10.97
CA THR A 152 -2.62 -21.92 10.40
C THR A 152 -2.62 -23.27 11.10
N VAL A 153 -2.66 -23.30 12.45
CA VAL A 153 -2.68 -24.56 13.20
C VAL A 153 -3.97 -25.35 12.92
N ALA A 154 -5.11 -24.68 12.85
CA ALA A 154 -6.38 -25.33 12.54
C ALA A 154 -6.37 -25.92 11.12
N ASP A 155 -5.85 -25.20 10.13
CA ASP A 155 -5.76 -25.65 8.75
C ASP A 155 -4.79 -26.83 8.61
N GLU A 156 -3.61 -26.75 9.24
CA GLU A 156 -2.58 -27.80 9.20
C GLU A 156 -3.09 -29.12 9.81
N LEU A 157 -3.78 -29.02 10.95
CA LEU A 157 -4.33 -30.18 11.66
C LEU A 157 -5.67 -30.68 11.08
N GLY A 158 -6.16 -30.11 9.97
CA GLY A 158 -7.43 -30.53 9.36
C GLY A 158 -8.62 -30.36 10.31
N SER A 159 -8.65 -29.24 11.03
CA SER A 159 -9.64 -28.96 12.07
C SER A 159 -10.97 -28.48 11.51
N ASP A 160 -12.08 -28.94 12.10
CA ASP A 160 -13.43 -28.43 11.77
C ASP A 160 -13.68 -27.00 12.30
N TYR A 161 -12.86 -26.51 13.22
CA TYR A 161 -13.03 -25.18 13.79
C TYR A 161 -12.70 -24.11 12.74
N ARG A 162 -13.67 -23.21 12.48
CA ARG A 162 -13.50 -22.10 11.52
C ARG A 162 -13.21 -20.80 12.25
N PHE A 163 -12.22 -20.08 11.73
CA PHE A 163 -11.82 -18.75 12.21
C PHE A 163 -12.04 -17.73 11.10
N LYS A 164 -12.83 -16.69 11.37
CA LYS A 164 -13.21 -15.67 10.38
C LYS A 164 -12.77 -14.28 10.84
N LYS A 165 -12.09 -13.52 9.98
CA LYS A 165 -11.68 -12.14 10.27
C LYS A 165 -12.92 -11.29 10.62
N GLY A 166 -12.85 -10.56 11.73
CA GLY A 166 -13.95 -9.75 12.27
C GLY A 166 -14.97 -10.49 13.16
N ALA A 167 -15.01 -11.83 13.16
CA ALA A 167 -15.91 -12.62 14.02
C ALA A 167 -15.29 -12.91 15.40
N TYR A 168 -14.96 -11.86 16.15
CA TYR A 168 -14.10 -11.94 17.32
C TYR A 168 -14.60 -12.88 18.43
N ALA A 169 -15.84 -12.69 18.89
CA ALA A 169 -16.41 -13.47 19.99
C ALA A 169 -16.45 -14.98 19.66
N ASP A 170 -16.81 -15.31 18.43
CA ASP A 170 -16.88 -16.69 17.95
C ASP A 170 -15.50 -17.29 17.76
N ASN A 171 -14.53 -16.50 17.26
CA ASN A 171 -13.15 -16.94 17.14
C ASN A 171 -12.53 -17.27 18.49
N LEU A 172 -12.79 -16.50 19.55
CA LEU A 172 -12.28 -16.80 20.89
C LEU A 172 -12.88 -18.09 21.45
N ARG A 173 -14.20 -18.28 21.33
CA ARG A 173 -14.87 -19.50 21.79
C ARG A 173 -14.34 -20.73 21.06
N ASN A 174 -14.23 -20.64 19.74
CA ASN A 174 -13.68 -21.70 18.91
C ASN A 174 -12.22 -21.97 19.27
N PHE A 175 -11.42 -20.93 19.53
CA PHE A 175 -10.03 -21.06 19.92
C PHE A 175 -9.87 -21.83 21.23
N TYR A 176 -10.58 -21.45 22.29
CA TYR A 176 -10.47 -22.15 23.58
C TYR A 176 -10.90 -23.62 23.47
N ASN A 177 -12.02 -23.89 22.79
CA ASN A 177 -12.47 -25.27 22.55
C ASN A 177 -11.44 -26.08 21.74
N PHE A 178 -10.87 -25.48 20.69
CA PHE A 178 -9.87 -26.12 19.84
C PHE A 178 -8.57 -26.42 20.61
N TYR A 179 -8.05 -25.44 21.36
CA TYR A 179 -6.82 -25.61 22.12
C TYR A 179 -7.01 -26.54 23.33
N ASP A 180 -8.21 -26.61 23.92
CA ASP A 180 -8.53 -27.61 24.94
C ASP A 180 -8.53 -29.04 24.38
N GLU A 181 -9.08 -29.24 23.18
CA GLU A 181 -9.01 -30.52 22.46
C GLU A 181 -7.55 -30.88 22.14
N LEU A 182 -6.78 -29.91 21.64
CA LEU A 182 -5.36 -30.07 21.30
C LEU A 182 -4.54 -30.47 22.53
N CYS A 183 -4.74 -29.76 23.65
CA CYS A 183 -4.07 -30.03 24.91
C CYS A 183 -4.41 -31.42 25.45
N ALA A 184 -5.68 -31.84 25.37
CA ALA A 184 -6.11 -33.16 25.83
C ALA A 184 -5.43 -34.31 25.06
N GLU A 185 -5.10 -34.11 23.78
CA GLU A 185 -4.33 -35.08 23.00
C GLU A 185 -2.82 -35.00 23.30
N ILE A 186 -2.25 -33.79 23.44
CA ILE A 186 -0.83 -33.60 23.80
C ILE A 186 -0.51 -34.28 25.15
N LYS A 187 -1.40 -34.18 26.14
CA LYS A 187 -1.24 -34.81 27.47
C LYS A 187 -1.05 -36.32 27.43
N LYS A 188 -1.46 -36.99 26.35
CA LYS A 188 -1.36 -38.45 26.20
C LYS A 188 0.02 -38.90 25.71
N ASP A 189 0.85 -37.99 25.21
CA ASP A 189 2.22 -38.31 24.76
C ASP A 189 3.18 -38.31 25.97
N GLU A 190 3.38 -39.50 26.56
CA GLU A 190 4.22 -39.67 27.75
C GLU A 190 5.69 -39.29 27.52
N GLU A 191 6.19 -39.47 26.30
CA GLU A 191 7.56 -39.12 25.93
C GLU A 191 7.75 -37.60 25.97
N LEU A 192 6.84 -36.86 25.34
CA LEU A 192 6.84 -35.40 25.32
C LEU A 192 6.71 -34.82 26.74
N VAL A 193 5.81 -35.38 27.56
CA VAL A 193 5.61 -34.95 28.95
C VAL A 193 6.87 -35.19 29.78
N SER A 194 7.53 -36.34 29.62
CA SER A 194 8.79 -36.64 30.29
C SER A 194 9.90 -35.70 29.85
N LEU A 195 9.96 -35.41 28.54
CA LEU A 195 10.93 -34.50 27.93
C LEU A 195 10.82 -33.09 28.52
N LEU A 196 9.62 -32.51 28.58
CA LEU A 196 9.39 -31.20 29.21
C LEU A 196 9.83 -31.20 30.68
N LYS A 197 9.39 -32.20 31.46
CA LYS A 197 9.72 -32.31 32.90
C LYS A 197 11.22 -32.37 33.15
N SER A 198 11.98 -33.02 32.26
CA SER A 198 13.44 -33.10 32.39
C SER A 198 14.15 -31.76 32.21
N GLN A 199 13.53 -30.81 31.50
CA GLN A 199 14.13 -29.52 31.16
C GLN A 199 13.69 -28.37 32.08
N LEU A 200 12.56 -28.53 32.77
CA LEU A 200 12.05 -27.50 33.69
C LEU A 200 13.01 -27.31 34.88
N THR A 201 13.39 -26.05 35.12
CA THR A 201 14.22 -25.64 36.26
C THR A 201 13.36 -24.93 37.32
N GLY A 202 13.95 -24.62 38.48
CA GLY A 202 13.24 -23.91 39.57
C GLY A 202 12.73 -22.51 39.19
N ASP A 203 13.29 -21.91 38.14
CA ASP A 203 12.89 -20.59 37.62
C ASP A 203 11.74 -20.68 36.60
N CYS A 204 11.33 -21.89 36.22
CA CYS A 204 10.24 -22.14 35.29
C CYS A 204 8.92 -22.46 36.00
N TYR A 205 7.80 -22.08 35.40
CA TYR A 205 6.50 -22.53 35.85
C TYR A 205 6.33 -24.04 35.58
N PRO A 206 5.81 -24.86 36.51
CA PRO A 206 5.74 -26.32 36.32
C PRO A 206 4.78 -26.80 35.21
N ASP A 207 3.84 -25.95 34.77
CA ASP A 207 2.86 -26.23 33.71
C ASP A 207 2.10 -27.56 33.90
N PRO A 208 1.45 -27.80 35.06
CA PRO A 208 0.84 -29.09 35.38
C PRO A 208 -0.31 -29.46 34.45
N GLU A 209 -1.02 -28.46 33.90
CA GLU A 209 -2.07 -28.66 32.90
C GLU A 209 -1.55 -28.61 31.45
N TYR A 210 -0.23 -28.50 31.24
CA TYR A 210 0.44 -28.51 29.93
C TYR A 210 -0.11 -27.48 28.93
N ARG A 211 -0.70 -26.39 29.43
CA ARG A 211 -1.29 -25.34 28.59
C ARG A 211 -0.21 -24.49 27.94
N THR A 212 0.88 -24.23 28.67
CA THR A 212 2.04 -23.50 28.13
C THR A 212 2.75 -24.33 27.06
N LEU A 213 2.91 -25.62 27.30
CA LEU A 213 3.37 -26.57 26.28
C LEU A 213 2.46 -26.58 25.05
N THR A 214 1.14 -26.53 25.24
CA THR A 214 0.18 -26.47 24.13
C THR A 214 0.33 -25.18 23.32
N ILE A 215 0.54 -24.02 23.96
CA ILE A 215 0.85 -22.76 23.28
C ILE A 215 2.12 -22.91 22.44
N ASP A 216 3.16 -23.49 23.02
CA ASP A 216 4.45 -23.65 22.34
C ASP A 216 4.36 -24.58 21.13
N ILE A 217 3.62 -25.68 21.24
CA ILE A 217 3.37 -26.60 20.13
C ILE A 217 2.52 -25.93 19.05
N GLY A 218 1.48 -25.18 19.40
CA GLY A 218 0.70 -24.41 18.43
C GLY A 218 1.58 -23.41 17.67
N PHE A 219 2.47 -22.70 18.37
CA PHE A 219 3.45 -21.81 17.77
C PHE A 219 4.43 -22.57 16.86
N TYR A 220 4.91 -23.73 17.30
CA TYR A 220 5.79 -24.58 16.49
C TYR A 220 5.11 -25.03 15.21
N ILE A 221 3.86 -25.48 15.32
CA ILE A 221 3.07 -25.94 14.18
C ILE A 221 2.90 -24.79 13.18
N SER A 222 2.48 -23.62 13.67
CA SER A 222 2.25 -22.45 12.82
C SER A 222 3.50 -21.94 12.11
N ARG A 223 4.68 -22.01 12.73
CA ARG A 223 5.89 -21.35 12.23
C ARG A 223 6.93 -22.26 11.62
N TYR A 224 7.01 -23.50 12.06
CA TYR A 224 8.08 -24.43 11.67
C TYR A 224 7.57 -25.73 11.07
N PHE A 225 6.37 -26.18 11.43
CA PHE A 225 5.81 -27.42 10.87
C PHE A 225 5.03 -27.17 9.58
N SER A 226 4.13 -26.17 9.57
CA SER A 226 3.37 -25.75 8.38
C SER A 226 4.29 -25.26 7.26
N GLN A 227 5.43 -24.66 7.63
CA GLN A 227 6.57 -24.45 6.77
C GLN A 227 7.36 -25.75 6.68
N LYS A 228 6.88 -26.76 5.92
CA LYS A 228 7.60 -28.04 5.74
C LYS A 228 9.10 -27.78 5.54
N GLU A 229 9.87 -28.08 6.59
CA GLU A 229 11.33 -28.11 6.66
C GLU A 229 12.07 -26.95 5.96
N SER A 230 12.21 -25.82 6.66
CA SER A 230 13.42 -24.99 6.53
C SER A 230 14.58 -25.66 7.27
N VAL A 231 14.99 -26.86 6.85
CA VAL A 231 16.31 -27.36 7.19
C VAL A 231 17.29 -26.53 6.38
N ALA A 232 18.35 -26.04 7.02
CA ALA A 232 19.53 -25.60 6.29
C ALA A 232 20.17 -26.83 5.64
N THR A 233 19.54 -27.34 4.58
CA THR A 233 20.22 -28.11 3.55
C THR A 233 20.66 -27.13 2.49
N ASP A 234 21.72 -27.47 1.77
CA ASP A 234 22.14 -26.80 0.54
C ASP A 234 21.09 -26.91 -0.61
N ASP A 235 19.83 -27.18 -0.27
CA ASP A 235 18.76 -27.38 -1.23
C ASP A 235 18.17 -26.04 -1.65
N TRP A 236 18.16 -25.84 -2.95
CA TRP A 236 17.63 -24.65 -3.59
C TRP A 236 16.10 -24.73 -3.62
N PHE A 237 15.43 -23.75 -3.02
CA PHE A 237 13.97 -23.60 -3.04
C PHE A 237 13.53 -22.82 -4.29
N PRO A 238 12.41 -23.16 -4.94
CA PRO A 238 11.57 -24.33 -4.67
C PRO A 238 12.12 -25.59 -5.34
N THR A 239 12.00 -26.73 -4.65
CA THR A 239 12.38 -28.05 -5.19
C THR A 239 11.30 -28.64 -6.11
N ASP A 240 10.03 -28.34 -5.82
CA ASP A 240 8.87 -29.01 -6.44
C ASP A 240 8.09 -28.11 -7.40
N TYR A 241 8.73 -27.05 -7.90
CA TYR A 241 8.11 -26.08 -8.81
C TYR A 241 9.00 -25.80 -10.02
N THR A 242 8.36 -25.83 -11.19
CA THR A 242 8.92 -25.41 -12.47
C THR A 242 7.92 -24.51 -13.19
N PRO A 243 8.37 -23.43 -13.84
CA PRO A 243 7.49 -22.59 -14.64
C PRO A 243 7.01 -23.29 -15.93
N ASN A 244 7.55 -24.46 -16.30
CA ASN A 244 7.25 -25.16 -17.55
C ASN A 244 7.46 -24.29 -18.81
N ILE A 245 8.43 -23.37 -18.77
CA ILE A 245 8.84 -22.54 -19.91
C ILE A 245 10.15 -23.13 -20.46
N SER A 246 10.13 -23.53 -21.72
CA SER A 246 11.29 -24.08 -22.43
C SER A 246 12.33 -23.01 -22.77
N VAL A 247 13.55 -23.43 -23.12
CA VAL A 247 14.63 -22.50 -23.50
C VAL A 247 14.22 -21.63 -24.70
N ASP A 248 13.53 -22.18 -25.68
CA ASP A 248 13.14 -21.42 -26.88
C ASP A 248 12.01 -20.43 -26.58
N GLU A 249 11.06 -20.78 -25.71
CA GLU A 249 10.05 -19.83 -25.19
C GLU A 249 10.68 -18.72 -24.35
N TRP A 250 11.70 -19.03 -23.55
CA TRP A 250 12.48 -17.99 -22.84
C TRP A 250 13.20 -17.06 -23.80
N VAL A 251 13.74 -17.56 -24.92
CA VAL A 251 14.34 -16.73 -25.95
C VAL A 251 13.30 -15.81 -26.59
N GLU A 252 12.07 -16.30 -26.83
CA GLU A 252 10.98 -15.45 -27.32
C GLU A 252 10.62 -14.35 -26.31
N LEU A 253 10.48 -14.70 -25.02
CA LEU A 253 10.17 -13.75 -23.94
C LEU A 253 11.27 -12.69 -23.75
N LEU A 254 12.54 -13.09 -23.82
CA LEU A 254 13.68 -12.16 -23.71
C LEU A 254 13.71 -11.11 -24.82
N ASN A 255 13.10 -11.41 -25.98
CA ASN A 255 12.95 -10.48 -27.10
C ASN A 255 11.61 -9.73 -27.08
N ASP A 256 10.71 -10.00 -26.12
CA ASP A 256 9.42 -9.34 -25.96
C ASP A 256 9.56 -8.11 -25.04
N PRO A 257 9.46 -6.88 -25.57
CA PRO A 257 9.63 -5.65 -24.80
C PRO A 257 8.49 -5.40 -23.79
N ASP A 258 7.32 -6.03 -23.97
CA ASP A 258 6.20 -5.93 -23.03
C ASP A 258 6.45 -6.75 -21.75
N VAL A 259 7.36 -7.72 -21.82
CA VAL A 259 7.73 -8.59 -20.70
C VAL A 259 9.08 -8.17 -20.11
N PHE A 260 10.12 -8.08 -20.95
CA PHE A 260 11.48 -7.72 -20.57
C PHE A 260 11.79 -6.25 -20.90
N THR A 261 11.47 -5.39 -19.94
CA THR A 261 11.91 -3.99 -19.93
C THR A 261 13.43 -3.85 -19.84
N THR A 262 13.98 -2.68 -20.16
CA THR A 262 15.41 -2.37 -20.04
C THR A 262 15.99 -2.75 -18.67
N GLY A 263 15.34 -2.33 -17.58
CA GLY A 263 15.78 -2.67 -16.22
C GLY A 263 15.70 -4.18 -15.91
N SER A 264 14.75 -4.90 -16.51
CA SER A 264 14.66 -6.37 -16.36
C SER A 264 15.80 -7.09 -17.06
N LEU A 265 16.18 -6.63 -18.25
CA LEU A 265 17.33 -7.14 -18.99
C LEU A 265 18.65 -6.84 -18.26
N GLU A 266 18.77 -5.66 -17.65
CA GLU A 266 19.92 -5.31 -16.80
C GLU A 266 20.06 -6.25 -15.60
N ILE A 267 18.97 -6.53 -14.88
CA ILE A 267 18.97 -7.47 -13.75
C ILE A 267 19.43 -8.86 -14.23
N MET A 268 18.85 -9.38 -15.33
CA MET A 268 19.26 -10.70 -15.85
C MET A 268 20.72 -10.72 -16.30
N LYS A 269 21.18 -9.69 -17.00
CA LYS A 269 22.55 -9.59 -17.49
C LYS A 269 23.54 -9.54 -16.33
N ARG A 270 23.29 -8.72 -15.32
CA ARG A 270 24.12 -8.58 -14.10
C ARG A 270 24.13 -9.88 -13.29
N MET A 271 22.98 -10.53 -13.17
CA MET A 271 22.87 -11.83 -12.50
C MET A 271 23.69 -12.91 -13.21
N LYS A 272 23.61 -12.97 -14.55
CA LYS A 272 24.40 -13.89 -15.37
C LYS A 272 25.90 -13.59 -15.29
N ASP A 273 26.29 -12.32 -15.37
CA ASP A 273 27.69 -11.87 -15.26
C ASP A 273 28.31 -12.17 -13.87
N TYR A 274 27.50 -12.15 -12.80
CA TYR A 274 27.95 -12.55 -11.47
C TYR A 274 28.21 -14.07 -11.36
N GLY A 275 27.93 -14.84 -12.41
CA GLY A 275 28.05 -16.30 -12.42
C GLY A 275 26.72 -17.03 -12.24
N GLY A 276 25.60 -16.34 -12.47
CA GLY A 276 24.25 -16.91 -12.42
C GLY A 276 23.68 -17.15 -11.03
N GLN A 277 24.43 -16.79 -9.97
CA GLN A 277 23.98 -16.86 -8.58
C GLN A 277 24.54 -15.69 -7.76
N ALA A 278 23.70 -14.98 -7.00
CA ALA A 278 24.12 -13.84 -6.19
C ALA A 278 23.06 -13.48 -5.14
N THR A 279 23.47 -12.76 -4.09
CA THR A 279 22.53 -11.99 -3.26
C THR A 279 22.26 -10.63 -3.90
N CYS A 280 21.09 -10.04 -3.62
CA CYS A 280 20.81 -8.64 -4.04
C CYS A 280 21.83 -7.65 -3.45
N THR A 281 22.46 -8.00 -2.32
CA THR A 281 23.53 -7.18 -1.71
C THR A 281 24.80 -7.23 -2.55
N GLN A 282 25.18 -8.41 -3.03
CA GLN A 282 26.37 -8.61 -3.86
C GLN A 282 26.22 -7.93 -5.23
N LEU A 283 25.05 -8.05 -5.87
CA LEU A 283 24.78 -7.38 -7.14
C LEU A 283 24.83 -5.85 -7.00
N SER A 284 24.20 -5.33 -5.95
CA SER A 284 24.23 -3.90 -5.63
C SER A 284 25.64 -3.36 -5.41
N ILE A 285 26.48 -4.09 -4.66
CA ILE A 285 27.87 -3.70 -4.41
C ILE A 285 28.73 -3.75 -5.69
N LYS A 286 28.51 -4.74 -6.57
CA LYS A 286 29.38 -4.95 -7.74
C LYS A 286 28.99 -4.13 -8.96
N TYR A 287 27.68 -4.01 -9.24
CA TYR A 287 27.19 -3.42 -10.49
C TYR A 287 26.47 -2.08 -10.31
N GLY A 288 26.30 -1.62 -9.06
CA GLY A 288 25.48 -0.46 -8.73
C GLY A 288 24.01 -0.82 -8.56
N GLU A 289 23.16 0.20 -8.50
CA GLU A 289 21.74 0.11 -8.11
C GLU A 289 21.48 -0.41 -6.69
N THR A 290 20.27 -0.16 -6.18
CA THR A 290 19.89 -0.57 -4.82
C THR A 290 19.59 -2.07 -4.75
N LYS A 291 19.66 -2.67 -3.55
CA LYS A 291 19.21 -4.06 -3.34
C LYS A 291 17.75 -4.28 -3.78
N ASN A 292 16.93 -3.23 -3.71
CA ASN A 292 15.51 -3.27 -4.08
C ASN A 292 15.31 -3.30 -5.60
N PHE A 293 16.15 -2.61 -6.39
CA PHE A 293 16.12 -2.75 -7.86
C PHE A 293 16.20 -4.22 -8.27
N TYR A 294 17.12 -4.98 -7.68
CA TYR A 294 17.25 -6.41 -7.96
C TYR A 294 16.10 -7.24 -7.40
N ASN A 295 15.58 -6.93 -6.21
CA ASN A 295 14.54 -7.73 -5.55
C ASN A 295 13.12 -7.47 -6.12
N SER A 296 12.69 -6.21 -6.12
CA SER A 296 11.39 -5.79 -6.62
C SER A 296 11.31 -5.90 -8.14
N GLY A 297 12.38 -5.51 -8.85
CA GLY A 297 12.45 -5.62 -10.30
C GLY A 297 12.33 -7.08 -10.78
N SER A 298 12.97 -8.01 -10.06
CA SER A 298 12.81 -9.46 -10.28
C SER A 298 11.39 -9.95 -10.05
N SER A 299 10.74 -9.49 -8.97
CA SER A 299 9.37 -9.90 -8.65
C SER A 299 8.36 -9.36 -9.67
N ALA A 300 8.52 -8.11 -10.11
CA ALA A 300 7.70 -7.48 -11.14
C ALA A 300 7.89 -8.14 -12.52
N LEU A 301 9.14 -8.47 -12.89
CA LEU A 301 9.43 -9.24 -14.09
C LEU A 301 8.75 -10.61 -14.07
N ALA A 302 8.90 -11.34 -12.96
CA ALA A 302 8.29 -12.64 -12.82
C ALA A 302 6.75 -12.60 -12.92
N ARG A 303 6.13 -11.54 -12.38
CA ARG A 303 4.69 -11.31 -12.52
C ARG A 303 4.28 -11.08 -13.97
N ARG A 304 4.99 -10.23 -14.73
CA ARG A 304 4.72 -10.02 -16.16
C ARG A 304 4.85 -11.31 -16.97
N ILE A 305 5.85 -12.12 -16.66
CA ILE A 305 6.04 -13.43 -17.30
C ILE A 305 4.84 -14.34 -17.01
N ALA A 306 4.39 -14.41 -15.76
CA ALA A 306 3.20 -15.20 -15.39
C ALA A 306 1.94 -14.71 -16.10
N GLU A 307 1.71 -13.40 -16.15
CA GLU A 307 0.53 -12.81 -16.81
C GLU A 307 0.55 -13.08 -18.33
N LYS A 308 1.73 -13.07 -18.97
CA LYS A 308 1.88 -13.32 -20.41
C LYS A 308 1.78 -14.81 -20.78
N THR A 309 2.42 -15.67 -20.01
CA THR A 309 2.58 -17.11 -20.34
C THR A 309 1.50 -17.98 -19.70
N GLY A 310 0.83 -17.50 -18.65
CA GLY A 310 -0.05 -18.31 -17.83
C GLY A 310 0.68 -19.44 -17.09
N CYS A 311 2.00 -19.31 -16.89
CA CYS A 311 2.78 -20.35 -16.22
C CYS A 311 2.27 -20.59 -14.79
N PRO A 312 2.47 -21.80 -14.24
CA PRO A 312 2.09 -22.09 -12.86
C PRO A 312 2.75 -21.08 -11.93
N VAL A 313 2.05 -20.60 -10.91
CA VAL A 313 2.60 -19.68 -9.90
C VAL A 313 2.52 -20.34 -8.54
N MET A 314 3.55 -20.19 -7.70
CA MET A 314 3.49 -20.71 -6.34
C MET A 314 2.62 -19.83 -5.47
N ASP A 315 1.63 -20.41 -4.81
CA ASP A 315 0.76 -19.69 -3.88
C ASP A 315 1.48 -19.41 -2.55
N ARG A 316 1.26 -18.22 -1.98
CA ARG A 316 1.75 -17.84 -0.65
C ARG A 316 0.66 -17.99 0.41
N ASP A 317 -0.59 -17.64 0.08
CA ASP A 317 -1.90 -17.82 0.75
C ASP A 317 -3.03 -17.31 -0.20
N GLU A 318 -4.33 -17.51 0.10
CA GLU A 318 -5.53 -17.23 -0.76
C GLU A 318 -5.59 -15.85 -1.48
N GLU A 319 -4.77 -14.86 -1.10
CA GLU A 319 -4.76 -13.50 -1.67
C GLU A 319 -3.38 -13.03 -2.21
N ASN A 320 -2.31 -13.85 -2.16
CA ASN A 320 -0.97 -13.45 -2.64
C ASN A 320 -0.17 -14.61 -3.23
N SER A 321 0.42 -14.43 -4.42
CA SER A 321 1.29 -15.42 -5.07
C SER A 321 2.78 -15.03 -4.98
N ARG A 322 3.67 -16.03 -4.90
CA ARG A 322 5.13 -15.86 -5.01
C ARG A 322 5.53 -15.92 -6.48
N TRP A 323 5.88 -14.77 -7.05
CA TRP A 323 6.24 -14.65 -8.46
C TRP A 323 7.69 -15.01 -8.76
N TRP A 324 8.62 -14.54 -7.92
CA TRP A 324 10.06 -14.72 -8.12
C TRP A 324 10.54 -16.16 -8.42
N PRO A 325 9.88 -17.26 -7.93
CA PRO A 325 10.32 -18.61 -8.25
C PRO A 325 10.26 -18.95 -9.73
N ILE A 326 9.54 -18.18 -10.55
CA ILE A 326 9.54 -18.31 -12.01
C ILE A 326 10.95 -18.10 -12.59
N LEU A 327 11.70 -17.15 -12.03
CA LEU A 327 13.02 -16.75 -12.53
C LEU A 327 14.17 -17.48 -11.82
N TYR A 328 13.98 -17.79 -10.54
CA TYR A 328 15.06 -18.22 -9.66
C TYR A 328 14.73 -19.48 -8.86
N VAL A 329 15.80 -20.14 -8.43
CA VAL A 329 15.83 -20.95 -7.22
C VAL A 329 16.70 -20.23 -6.17
N GLY A 330 16.45 -20.40 -4.89
CA GLY A 330 17.15 -19.64 -3.84
C GLY A 330 17.35 -20.40 -2.54
N ARG A 331 18.32 -19.95 -1.74
CA ARG A 331 18.65 -20.49 -0.41
C ARG A 331 19.07 -19.37 0.53
N ASN A 332 18.99 -19.61 1.83
CA ASN A 332 19.51 -18.65 2.81
C ASN A 332 21.02 -18.51 2.67
N ALA A 333 21.52 -17.28 2.76
CA ALA A 333 22.96 -17.01 2.71
C ALA A 333 23.66 -17.56 3.96
N GLY A 334 24.85 -18.13 3.79
CA GLY A 334 25.70 -18.60 4.89
C GLY A 334 26.33 -17.44 5.68
N LYS A 335 26.94 -17.74 6.82
CA LYS A 335 27.56 -16.72 7.71
C LYS A 335 28.69 -15.92 7.05
N ASP A 336 29.31 -16.45 6.00
CA ASP A 336 30.43 -15.83 5.28
C ASP A 336 29.99 -15.12 3.98
N GLU A 337 28.70 -15.14 3.64
CA GLU A 337 28.15 -14.57 2.42
C GLU A 337 27.44 -13.23 2.70
N SER A 338 27.77 -12.18 1.95
CA SER A 338 27.18 -10.85 2.15
C SER A 338 25.73 -10.80 1.65
N GLY A 339 24.76 -10.79 2.56
CA GLY A 339 23.32 -10.71 2.27
C GLY A 339 22.53 -11.72 3.10
N SER A 340 21.20 -11.70 3.00
CA SER A 340 20.32 -12.63 3.72
C SER A 340 19.91 -13.84 2.89
N TYR A 341 19.85 -13.72 1.56
CA TYR A 341 19.31 -14.74 0.67
C TYR A 341 20.04 -14.74 -0.68
N ILE A 342 20.41 -15.93 -1.15
CA ILE A 342 21.08 -16.17 -2.43
C ILE A 342 20.06 -16.63 -3.44
N TRP A 343 20.08 -15.99 -4.60
CA TRP A 343 19.27 -16.32 -5.76
C TRP A 343 20.17 -16.99 -6.78
N LYS A 344 19.65 -17.96 -7.53
CA LYS A 344 20.32 -18.60 -8.66
C LYS A 344 19.33 -18.68 -9.82
N LEU A 345 19.77 -18.26 -11.00
CA LEU A 345 18.98 -18.35 -12.23
C LEU A 345 18.61 -19.81 -12.49
N ARG A 346 17.38 -20.04 -12.97
CA ARG A 346 16.99 -21.36 -13.49
C ARG A 346 17.85 -21.73 -14.70
N ASP A 347 18.10 -23.02 -14.88
CA ASP A 347 19.01 -23.52 -15.90
C ASP A 347 18.49 -23.20 -17.31
N GLU A 348 17.17 -23.28 -17.54
CA GLU A 348 16.54 -22.97 -18.83
C GLU A 348 16.67 -21.48 -19.18
N LEU A 349 16.39 -20.60 -18.21
CA LEU A 349 16.55 -19.15 -18.37
C LEU A 349 18.02 -18.78 -18.56
N SER A 350 18.92 -19.40 -17.80
CA SER A 350 20.37 -19.23 -17.93
C SER A 350 20.85 -19.61 -19.33
N ALA A 351 20.38 -20.73 -19.88
CA ALA A 351 20.70 -21.18 -21.24
C ALA A 351 20.08 -20.28 -22.33
N ALA A 352 18.89 -19.74 -22.08
CA ALA A 352 18.26 -18.79 -23.00
C ALA A 352 19.03 -17.45 -23.06
N LEU A 353 19.53 -16.96 -21.92
CA LEU A 353 20.38 -15.77 -21.86
C LEU A 353 21.68 -15.93 -22.67
N ASP A 354 22.20 -17.16 -22.84
CA ASP A 354 23.37 -17.43 -23.69
C ASP A 354 23.06 -17.38 -25.19
N LYS A 355 21.78 -17.45 -25.57
CA LYS A 355 21.31 -17.42 -26.97
C LYS A 355 20.88 -16.03 -27.44
N VAL A 356 20.75 -15.06 -26.53
CA VAL A 356 20.28 -13.69 -26.82
C VAL A 356 21.44 -12.70 -26.77
N ASP A 357 21.52 -11.81 -27.75
CA ASP A 357 22.53 -10.75 -27.75
C ASP A 357 22.13 -9.62 -26.79
N LEU A 358 22.74 -9.60 -25.60
CA LEU A 358 22.59 -8.54 -24.60
C LEU A 358 23.73 -7.52 -24.66
N SER A 359 24.52 -7.46 -25.74
CA SER A 359 25.67 -6.56 -25.86
C SER A 359 25.31 -5.08 -25.63
N GLN A 360 24.10 -4.67 -26.00
CA GLN A 360 23.59 -3.30 -25.84
C GLN A 360 23.08 -2.96 -24.44
N VAL A 361 22.94 -3.94 -23.54
CA VAL A 361 22.45 -3.74 -22.16
C VAL A 361 23.62 -3.41 -21.23
N GLU A 362 23.54 -2.38 -20.41
CA GLU A 362 24.68 -1.95 -19.59
C GLU A 362 24.91 -2.86 -18.37
N LEU A 363 26.16 -3.35 -18.22
CA LEU A 363 26.56 -4.27 -17.13
C LEU A 363 26.72 -3.55 -15.80
N TYR A 364 27.40 -2.42 -15.84
CA TYR A 364 27.51 -1.52 -14.71
C TYR A 364 26.54 -0.39 -14.98
N VAL A 365 25.96 0.19 -13.94
CA VAL A 365 25.41 1.54 -14.07
C VAL A 365 26.52 2.37 -14.70
N ALA A 366 26.31 2.88 -15.93
CA ALA A 366 27.28 3.75 -16.53
C ALA A 366 27.54 4.86 -15.52
N ALA A 367 28.78 5.01 -15.09
CA ALA A 367 29.21 6.31 -14.62
C ALA A 367 29.19 7.21 -15.86
N ALA A 368 28.00 7.67 -16.23
CA ALA A 368 27.87 8.84 -17.07
C ALA A 368 28.73 9.90 -16.37
N PRO A 369 29.67 10.56 -17.07
CA PRO A 369 30.37 11.70 -16.50
C PRO A 369 29.30 12.75 -16.16
N GLY A 370 28.87 12.79 -14.89
CA GLY A 370 27.76 13.63 -14.42
C GLY A 370 26.76 12.97 -13.46
N GLU A 371 26.67 11.65 -13.33
CA GLU A 371 25.64 11.00 -12.47
C GLU A 371 25.99 10.91 -10.96
N GLU A 372 26.82 11.83 -10.47
CA GLU A 372 26.92 12.19 -9.05
C GLU A 372 26.11 13.45 -8.69
N GLU A 373 25.42 14.11 -9.64
CA GLU A 373 25.00 15.51 -9.44
C GLU A 373 23.62 15.79 -8.83
N HIS A 374 22.72 14.82 -8.70
CA HIS A 374 21.34 15.11 -8.25
C HIS A 374 21.00 14.58 -6.86
N GLY A 375 20.66 15.50 -5.96
CA GLY A 375 20.01 15.23 -4.68
C GLY A 375 18.52 14.88 -4.84
N TYR A 376 17.98 14.17 -3.85
CA TYR A 376 16.57 13.85 -3.75
C TYR A 376 15.98 14.49 -2.49
N TRP A 377 14.85 15.15 -2.64
CA TRP A 377 14.30 15.98 -1.58
C TRP A 377 12.81 15.76 -1.39
N TRP A 378 12.36 15.98 -0.17
CA TRP A 378 10.97 16.06 0.21
C TRP A 378 10.66 17.50 0.64
N LEU A 379 9.75 18.17 -0.08
CA LEU A 379 9.39 19.57 0.17
C LEU A 379 7.97 19.65 0.73
N ASN A 380 7.85 20.18 1.95
CA ASN A 380 6.59 20.44 2.62
C ASN A 380 5.99 21.78 2.16
N ALA A 381 4.85 21.70 1.48
CA ALA A 381 3.93 22.81 1.29
C ALA A 381 2.95 22.89 2.46
N ASN A 382 2.73 24.10 2.98
CA ASN A 382 1.64 24.36 3.91
C ASN A 382 0.55 25.10 3.13
N PRO A 383 -0.59 24.46 2.81
CA PRO A 383 -1.64 25.04 1.98
C PRO A 383 -2.19 26.40 2.48
N LYS A 384 -1.96 26.77 3.75
CA LYS A 384 -2.29 28.10 4.27
C LYS A 384 -1.35 29.20 3.79
N ILE A 385 -0.15 28.84 3.33
CA ILE A 385 0.90 29.73 2.84
C ILE A 385 1.02 29.58 1.31
N TRP A 386 1.16 28.33 0.85
CA TRP A 386 1.26 27.98 -0.57
C TRP A 386 0.98 26.48 -0.77
N SER A 387 0.59 26.09 -1.98
CA SER A 387 0.21 24.71 -2.32
C SER A 387 0.82 24.29 -3.65
N PHE A 388 1.19 23.00 -3.79
CA PHE A 388 1.65 22.44 -5.06
C PHE A 388 0.51 22.26 -6.07
N SER A 389 -0.70 22.03 -5.56
CA SER A 389 -1.93 21.95 -6.36
C SER A 389 -2.23 23.27 -7.09
N GLU A 390 -1.66 24.37 -6.61
CA GLU A 390 -1.81 25.71 -7.16
C GLU A 390 -0.83 26.08 -8.27
N ILE A 391 0.22 25.28 -8.46
CA ILE A 391 1.29 25.52 -9.43
C ILE A 391 0.97 24.72 -10.71
N ALA A 392 1.08 25.35 -11.88
CA ALA A 392 0.94 24.66 -13.15
C ALA A 392 2.15 23.77 -13.44
N VAL A 393 1.94 22.66 -14.15
CA VAL A 393 3.07 21.85 -14.62
C VAL A 393 3.92 22.68 -15.59
N GLY A 394 5.25 22.67 -15.37
CA GLY A 394 6.21 23.52 -16.08
C GLY A 394 6.43 24.91 -15.47
N GLU A 395 5.63 25.31 -14.46
CA GLU A 395 5.79 26.61 -13.81
C GLU A 395 6.89 26.57 -12.74
N VAL A 396 7.78 27.57 -12.77
CA VAL A 396 8.85 27.75 -11.79
C VAL A 396 8.34 28.59 -10.62
N GLN A 397 8.45 28.05 -9.42
CA GLN A 397 8.10 28.68 -8.16
C GLN A 397 9.35 28.93 -7.32
N SER A 398 9.32 29.97 -6.48
CA SER A 398 10.34 30.22 -5.46
C SER A 398 9.79 30.04 -4.05
N TYR A 399 10.63 29.55 -3.14
CA TYR A 399 10.31 29.41 -1.72
C TYR A 399 11.43 29.95 -0.84
N THR A 400 11.10 30.77 0.15
CA THR A 400 12.09 31.45 0.99
C THR A 400 12.71 30.54 2.04
N LEU A 401 14.02 30.66 2.22
CA LEU A 401 14.82 29.99 3.26
C LEU A 401 14.60 30.58 4.66
N TYR A 402 13.91 31.71 4.78
CA TYR A 402 13.62 32.40 6.03
C TYR A 402 12.12 32.33 6.36
N ASN A 403 11.78 32.36 7.64
CA ASN A 403 10.40 32.49 8.09
C ASN A 403 9.94 33.95 8.10
N ASP A 404 8.65 34.19 8.34
CA ASP A 404 8.04 35.52 8.29
C ASP A 404 8.65 36.52 9.29
N ASN A 405 9.34 36.02 10.32
CA ASN A 405 10.06 36.82 11.31
C ASN A 405 11.55 37.06 10.94
N GLY A 406 11.98 36.68 9.73
CA GLY A 406 13.36 36.84 9.25
C GLY A 406 14.36 35.83 9.81
N ASN A 407 13.92 34.79 10.53
CA ASN A 407 14.80 33.75 11.04
C ASN A 407 14.99 32.63 10.02
N LYS A 408 16.17 32.01 10.01
CA LYS A 408 16.46 30.82 9.17
C LYS A 408 15.44 29.71 9.45
N ARG A 409 14.92 29.07 8.39
CA ARG A 409 14.06 27.89 8.53
C ARG A 409 14.83 26.72 9.13
N ARG A 410 14.10 25.81 9.77
CA ARG A 410 14.68 24.57 10.34
C ARG A 410 15.27 23.73 9.22
N ILE A 411 16.36 23.02 9.52
CA ILE A 411 17.13 22.21 8.56
C ILE A 411 17.63 23.07 7.38
N PHE A 412 18.16 24.25 7.70
CA PHE A 412 18.64 25.24 6.73
C PHE A 412 19.70 24.67 5.77
N GLN A 413 20.51 23.72 6.24
CA GLN A 413 21.57 23.11 5.43
C GLN A 413 21.02 22.41 4.18
N ASN A 414 19.86 21.76 4.27
CA ASN A 414 19.25 21.07 3.13
C ASN A 414 18.94 22.04 1.97
N PHE A 415 18.60 23.29 2.28
CA PHE A 415 18.36 24.30 1.25
C PHE A 415 19.65 24.72 0.54
N LEU A 416 20.77 24.77 1.26
CA LEU A 416 22.08 25.08 0.68
C LEU A 416 22.65 23.91 -0.13
N ASP A 417 22.33 22.69 0.29
CA ASP A 417 22.80 21.46 -0.35
C ASP A 417 22.02 21.12 -1.62
N ALA A 418 20.80 21.65 -1.79
CA ALA A 418 19.97 21.45 -2.96
C ALA A 418 20.54 22.18 -4.19
N LYS A 419 20.75 21.42 -5.28
CA LYS A 419 21.33 21.91 -6.53
C LYS A 419 20.33 21.88 -7.67
N ALA A 420 20.58 22.71 -8.68
CA ALA A 420 19.81 22.65 -9.92
C ALA A 420 19.89 21.23 -10.51
N GLY A 421 18.75 20.65 -10.85
CA GLY A 421 18.69 19.26 -11.31
C GLY A 421 18.09 18.28 -10.30
N ASP A 422 18.15 18.60 -9.01
CA ASP A 422 17.68 17.73 -7.94
C ASP A 422 16.18 17.46 -8.00
N MET A 423 15.76 16.25 -7.63
CA MET A 423 14.37 15.82 -7.69
C MET A 423 13.63 16.09 -6.37
N ILE A 424 12.35 16.44 -6.46
CA ILE A 424 11.52 16.83 -5.31
C ILE A 424 10.23 16.03 -5.28
N ILE A 425 9.92 15.43 -4.13
CA ILE A 425 8.59 14.96 -3.76
C ILE A 425 7.83 16.11 -3.09
N GLY A 426 6.73 16.54 -3.71
CA GLY A 426 5.89 17.63 -3.23
C GLY A 426 4.80 17.12 -2.28
N TYR A 427 4.98 17.39 -0.99
CA TYR A 427 4.04 16.98 0.06
C TYR A 427 3.23 18.17 0.59
N GLU A 428 1.92 18.05 0.61
CA GLU A 428 1.05 19.02 1.28
C GLU A 428 0.80 18.59 2.73
N SER A 429 1.23 19.43 3.66
CA SER A 429 1.07 19.25 5.10
C SER A 429 -0.37 19.57 5.56
N ASN A 430 -0.57 19.94 6.83
CA ASN A 430 -1.92 20.18 7.38
C ASN A 430 -2.68 21.26 6.59
N PRO A 431 -3.97 21.04 6.27
CA PRO A 431 -4.85 19.95 6.72
C PRO A 431 -4.84 18.68 5.82
N VAL A 432 -4.04 18.67 4.75
CA VAL A 432 -4.17 17.73 3.63
C VAL A 432 -3.42 16.42 3.89
N LYS A 433 -2.15 16.53 4.30
CA LYS A 433 -1.26 15.40 4.63
C LYS A 433 -1.14 14.33 3.53
N GLN A 434 -0.73 14.72 2.33
CA GLN A 434 -0.54 13.78 1.21
C GLN A 434 0.54 14.27 0.23
N ILE A 435 1.13 13.35 -0.53
CA ILE A 435 1.97 13.69 -1.69
C ILE A 435 1.05 14.04 -2.85
N VAL A 436 1.31 15.18 -3.49
CA VAL A 436 0.45 15.72 -4.56
C VAL A 436 1.21 16.03 -5.85
N ALA A 437 2.54 16.04 -5.83
CA ALA A 437 3.32 16.42 -7.00
C ALA A 437 4.74 15.82 -6.98
N ILE A 438 5.33 15.76 -8.18
CA ILE A 438 6.78 15.61 -8.38
C ILE A 438 7.29 16.92 -8.97
N GLY A 439 8.43 17.39 -8.48
CA GLY A 439 9.09 18.60 -8.95
C GLY A 439 10.59 18.40 -9.12
N LYS A 440 11.26 19.47 -9.55
CA LYS A 440 12.71 19.51 -9.73
C LYS A 440 13.24 20.89 -9.40
N VAL A 441 14.39 20.96 -8.77
CA VAL A 441 15.08 22.23 -8.52
C VAL A 441 15.51 22.83 -9.85
N SER A 442 15.00 24.01 -10.18
CA SER A 442 15.15 24.63 -11.50
C SER A 442 16.43 25.46 -11.62
N ALA A 443 16.92 25.99 -10.50
CA ALA A 443 18.13 26.81 -10.44
C ALA A 443 18.81 26.69 -9.07
N GLU A 444 20.10 27.02 -8.99
CA GLU A 444 20.79 27.13 -7.71
C GLU A 444 20.11 28.15 -6.80
N GLN A 445 20.12 27.88 -5.49
CA GLN A 445 19.61 28.80 -4.48
C GLN A 445 20.44 30.09 -4.44
N ASP A 446 19.80 31.23 -4.20
CA ASP A 446 20.45 32.55 -4.19
C ASP A 446 20.85 33.04 -2.78
N GLY A 447 20.80 32.15 -1.78
CA GLY A 447 21.01 32.46 -0.36
C GLY A 447 19.75 32.91 0.38
N GLU A 448 18.68 33.22 -0.35
CA GLU A 448 17.39 33.69 0.20
C GLU A 448 16.21 32.79 -0.18
N LYS A 449 16.24 32.19 -1.37
CA LYS A 449 15.18 31.37 -1.95
C LYS A 449 15.74 30.14 -2.68
N ILE A 450 14.96 29.07 -2.66
CA ILE A 450 15.10 27.93 -3.55
C ILE A 450 14.09 28.05 -4.68
N TYR A 451 14.51 27.69 -5.90
CA TYR A 451 13.69 27.72 -7.11
C TYR A 451 13.43 26.31 -7.58
N PHE A 452 12.16 25.96 -7.81
CA PHE A 452 11.77 24.64 -8.29
C PHE A 452 10.62 24.72 -9.29
N GLU A 453 10.59 23.75 -10.18
CA GLU A 453 9.58 23.57 -11.20
C GLU A 453 8.72 22.35 -10.84
N LYS A 454 7.40 22.45 -11.07
CA LYS A 454 6.50 21.29 -10.96
C LYS A 454 6.54 20.48 -12.24
N ILE A 455 6.97 19.22 -12.13
CA ILE A 455 7.04 18.29 -13.27
C ILE A 455 5.70 17.55 -13.46
N GLU A 456 5.06 17.17 -12.36
CA GLU A 456 3.87 16.33 -12.41
C GLU A 456 2.94 16.64 -11.23
N GLY A 457 1.64 16.76 -11.48
CA GLY A 457 0.60 16.73 -10.45
C GLY A 457 -0.05 15.36 -10.36
N LEU A 458 -0.24 14.83 -9.15
CA LEU A 458 -0.80 13.49 -8.97
C LEU A 458 -2.33 13.53 -9.11
N SER A 459 -2.86 12.63 -9.94
CA SER A 459 -4.30 12.44 -10.10
C SER A 459 -4.92 11.70 -8.90
N SER A 460 -4.15 10.79 -8.32
CA SER A 460 -4.41 10.03 -7.09
C SER A 460 -3.28 10.33 -6.10
N PRO A 461 -3.43 11.35 -5.24
CA PRO A 461 -2.46 11.66 -4.19
C PRO A 461 -2.19 10.48 -3.24
N ILE A 462 -0.96 10.38 -2.73
CA ILE A 462 -0.58 9.33 -1.77
C ILE A 462 -0.70 9.87 -0.34
N ASP A 463 -1.58 9.29 0.47
CA ASP A 463 -1.85 9.79 1.82
C ASP A 463 -0.75 9.45 2.83
N TYR A 464 -0.68 10.25 3.88
CA TYR A 464 0.30 10.09 4.95
C TYR A 464 0.23 8.74 5.68
N GLN A 465 -0.95 8.14 5.87
CA GLN A 465 -1.06 6.87 6.60
C GLN A 465 -0.50 5.72 5.76
N THR A 466 -0.77 5.71 4.46
CA THR A 466 -0.18 4.77 3.50
C THR A 466 1.34 4.84 3.56
N LEU A 467 1.92 6.05 3.47
CA LEU A 467 3.38 6.22 3.56
C LEU A 467 3.96 5.80 4.91
N LYS A 468 3.26 6.09 6.01
CA LYS A 468 3.68 5.71 7.35
C LYS A 468 3.61 4.20 7.61
N SER A 469 2.74 3.49 6.87
CA SER A 469 2.60 2.03 6.99
C SER A 469 3.73 1.26 6.30
N CYS A 470 4.49 1.92 5.41
CA CYS A 470 5.62 1.33 4.70
C CYS A 470 6.86 1.26 5.59
N SER A 471 7.35 0.04 5.84
CA SER A 471 8.57 -0.19 6.62
C SER A 471 9.83 0.41 5.99
N GLU A 472 9.81 0.57 4.67
CA GLU A 472 10.87 1.10 3.82
C GLU A 472 11.14 2.58 4.06
N LEU A 473 10.13 3.32 4.53
CA LEU A 473 10.23 4.76 4.81
C LEU A 473 10.42 5.08 6.30
N GLU A 474 10.46 4.09 7.19
CA GLU A 474 10.45 4.29 8.65
C GLU A 474 11.60 5.18 9.15
N ARG A 475 12.74 5.18 8.45
CA ARG A 475 13.95 5.94 8.82
C ARG A 475 14.09 7.28 8.11
N MET A 476 13.12 7.67 7.27
CA MET A 476 13.16 8.92 6.54
C MET A 476 13.29 10.12 7.49
N GLU A 477 14.06 11.13 7.09
CA GLU A 477 14.33 12.34 7.90
C GLU A 477 13.03 13.02 8.35
N TYR A 478 12.04 13.10 7.45
CA TYR A 478 10.72 13.67 7.73
C TYR A 478 9.95 12.91 8.83
N PHE A 479 9.95 11.57 8.82
CA PHE A 479 9.24 10.78 9.83
C PHE A 479 9.94 10.81 11.20
N SER A 480 11.26 10.96 11.21
CA SER A 480 12.05 11.15 12.43
C SER A 480 11.74 12.50 13.09
N ASN A 481 11.66 13.57 12.29
CA ASN A 481 11.33 14.90 12.78
C ASN A 481 10.60 15.73 11.69
N PRO A 482 9.25 15.83 11.71
CA PRO A 482 8.50 16.49 10.66
C PRO A 482 8.60 18.03 10.71
N GLN A 483 9.39 18.58 11.63
CA GLN A 483 9.51 20.02 11.85
C GLN A 483 10.52 20.67 10.89
N GLY A 484 10.06 21.04 9.71
CA GLY A 484 10.89 21.64 8.67
C GLY A 484 10.15 21.77 7.35
N SER A 485 10.86 22.28 6.36
CA SER A 485 10.31 22.54 5.03
C SER A 485 10.93 21.66 3.95
N LEU A 486 12.25 21.38 4.01
CA LEU A 486 12.96 20.58 3.02
C LEU A 486 13.76 19.48 3.73
N PHE A 487 13.50 18.22 3.38
CA PHE A 487 14.11 17.04 3.98
C PHE A 487 14.85 16.24 2.92
N LYS A 488 15.97 15.64 3.29
CA LYS A 488 16.78 14.83 2.40
C LYS A 488 16.16 13.45 2.26
N LEU A 489 16.13 12.95 1.03
CA LEU A 489 15.80 11.58 0.70
C LEU A 489 17.06 10.86 0.22
N THR A 490 17.19 9.59 0.59
CA THR A 490 18.08 8.68 -0.12
C THR A 490 17.47 8.32 -1.47
N LYS A 491 18.31 7.94 -2.45
CA LYS A 491 17.82 7.46 -3.76
C LYS A 491 16.78 6.34 -3.59
N GLY A 492 17.03 5.38 -2.68
CA GLY A 492 16.10 4.28 -2.42
C GLY A 492 14.76 4.69 -1.82
N GLU A 493 14.72 5.69 -0.94
CA GLU A 493 13.45 6.23 -0.41
C GLU A 493 12.69 6.99 -1.50
N TYR A 494 13.40 7.79 -2.32
CA TYR A 494 12.81 8.48 -3.45
C TYR A 494 12.22 7.50 -4.47
N ASP A 495 13.00 6.50 -4.89
CA ASP A 495 12.56 5.49 -5.85
C ASP A 495 11.34 4.72 -5.32
N PHE A 496 11.32 4.35 -4.04
CA PHE A 496 10.17 3.68 -3.42
C PHE A 496 8.91 4.56 -3.42
N ILE A 497 9.05 5.85 -3.07
CA ILE A 497 7.93 6.79 -3.12
C ILE A 497 7.45 6.96 -4.57
N VAL A 498 8.37 7.03 -5.54
CA VAL A 498 8.02 7.11 -6.96
C VAL A 498 7.31 5.84 -7.40
N ASP A 499 7.76 4.64 -7.03
CA ASP A 499 7.09 3.39 -7.35
C ASP A 499 5.64 3.38 -6.81
N MET A 500 5.43 3.79 -5.56
CA MET A 500 4.08 3.95 -5.00
C MET A 500 3.24 4.97 -5.77
N ILE A 501 3.85 6.09 -6.18
CA ILE A 501 3.18 7.09 -7.02
C ILE A 501 2.78 6.47 -8.34
N ARG A 502 3.64 5.65 -8.96
CA ARG A 502 3.42 5.03 -10.28
C ARG A 502 2.40 3.90 -10.22
N ASP A 503 2.28 3.19 -9.10
CA ASP A 503 1.22 2.19 -8.88
C ASP A 503 -0.17 2.85 -8.89
N GLU A 504 -0.31 4.02 -8.26
CA GLU A 504 -1.59 4.76 -8.19
C GLU A 504 -1.79 5.75 -9.36
N ASN A 505 -0.70 6.18 -9.99
CA ASN A 505 -0.63 7.13 -11.11
C ASN A 505 0.30 6.58 -12.20
N PRO A 506 -0.11 5.53 -12.91
CA PRO A 506 0.71 4.94 -13.96
C PRO A 506 0.99 5.97 -15.05
N LEU A 507 2.26 6.01 -15.50
CA LEU A 507 2.62 6.80 -16.66
C LEU A 507 1.92 6.20 -17.87
N VAL A 508 1.17 7.03 -18.58
CA VAL A 508 0.54 6.64 -19.83
C VAL A 508 1.65 6.45 -20.85
N GLN A 509 1.84 5.21 -21.32
CA GLN A 509 2.70 4.96 -22.47
C GLN A 509 2.05 5.57 -23.71
N GLU A 510 2.82 6.30 -24.50
CA GLU A 510 2.37 6.74 -25.83
C GLU A 510 2.31 5.51 -26.73
N GLU A 511 1.16 4.82 -26.71
CA GLU A 511 0.87 3.82 -27.73
C GLU A 511 0.90 4.48 -29.11
N LYS A 512 1.37 3.75 -30.12
CA LYS A 512 1.24 4.16 -31.52
C LYS A 512 -0.24 4.21 -31.88
N SER A 513 -0.85 5.36 -31.66
CA SER A 513 -2.24 5.59 -32.02
C SER A 513 -2.37 5.79 -33.52
N GLU A 514 -3.42 5.22 -34.10
CA GLU A 514 -3.71 5.39 -35.52
C GLU A 514 -4.05 6.85 -35.79
N LYS A 515 -3.40 7.46 -36.79
CA LYS A 515 -3.75 8.81 -37.25
C LYS A 515 -5.24 8.86 -37.61
N TYR A 516 -5.91 9.94 -37.19
CA TYR A 516 -7.33 10.15 -37.45
C TYR A 516 -7.60 11.64 -37.64
N ASP A 517 -8.06 12.02 -38.83
CA ASP A 517 -8.26 13.43 -39.17
C ASP A 517 -9.70 13.76 -39.60
N LYS A 518 -9.89 14.97 -40.12
CA LYS A 518 -11.18 15.46 -40.61
C LYS A 518 -11.74 14.57 -41.73
N ALA A 519 -10.89 14.06 -42.63
CA ALA A 519 -11.35 13.23 -43.74
C ALA A 519 -11.87 11.88 -43.22
N ASP A 520 -11.17 11.28 -42.25
CA ASP A 520 -11.62 10.05 -41.60
C ASP A 520 -12.95 10.23 -40.89
N PHE A 521 -13.12 11.36 -40.17
CA PHE A 521 -14.39 11.72 -39.55
C PHE A 521 -15.54 11.78 -40.57
N LEU A 522 -15.35 12.49 -41.68
CA LEU A 522 -16.39 12.68 -42.70
C LEU A 522 -16.71 11.38 -43.47
N ASN A 523 -15.78 10.42 -43.49
CA ASN A 523 -16.01 9.10 -44.07
C ASN A 523 -16.84 8.18 -43.15
N GLU A 524 -16.63 8.26 -41.84
CA GLU A 524 -17.32 7.40 -40.87
C GLU A 524 -18.63 7.99 -40.34
N VAL A 525 -18.69 9.32 -40.19
CA VAL A 525 -19.84 10.03 -39.62
C VAL A 525 -20.60 10.71 -40.75
N TYR A 526 -21.88 10.37 -40.89
CA TYR A 526 -22.77 10.96 -41.88
C TYR A 526 -23.06 12.45 -41.60
N MET A 527 -22.10 13.32 -41.93
CA MET A 527 -22.16 14.76 -41.72
C MET A 527 -21.50 15.49 -42.89
N THR A 528 -22.06 16.63 -43.30
CA THR A 528 -21.42 17.48 -44.32
C THR A 528 -20.22 18.21 -43.75
N GLU A 529 -19.24 18.53 -44.60
CA GLU A 529 -18.06 19.30 -44.20
C GLU A 529 -18.41 20.61 -43.49
N SER A 530 -19.36 21.37 -44.03
CA SER A 530 -19.86 22.61 -43.43
C SER A 530 -20.42 22.43 -42.01
N ARG A 531 -21.06 21.29 -41.74
CA ARG A 531 -21.63 20.95 -40.43
C ARG A 531 -20.55 20.52 -39.46
N TYR A 532 -19.55 19.77 -39.92
CA TYR A 532 -18.38 19.45 -39.12
C TYR A 532 -17.63 20.72 -38.71
N ASP A 533 -17.37 21.64 -39.65
CA ASP A 533 -16.64 22.88 -39.37
C ASP A 533 -17.40 23.77 -38.38
N MET A 534 -18.73 23.83 -38.51
CA MET A 534 -19.59 24.51 -37.54
C MET A 534 -19.50 23.86 -36.15
N LEU A 535 -19.63 22.54 -36.07
CA LEU A 535 -19.54 21.77 -34.83
C LEU A 535 -18.19 21.98 -34.13
N LEU A 536 -17.10 21.87 -34.90
CA LEU A 536 -15.73 22.09 -34.45
C LEU A 536 -15.51 23.52 -33.94
N SER A 537 -15.97 24.52 -34.69
CA SER A 537 -15.85 25.93 -34.31
C SER A 537 -16.59 26.22 -32.99
N VAL A 538 -17.81 25.70 -32.86
CA VAL A 538 -18.61 25.84 -31.63
C VAL A 538 -17.90 25.19 -30.44
N LEU A 539 -17.39 23.97 -30.60
CA LEU A 539 -16.68 23.26 -29.52
C LEU A 539 -15.36 23.97 -29.15
N LYS A 540 -14.58 24.44 -30.13
CA LYS A 540 -13.35 25.21 -29.86
C LYS A 540 -13.61 26.50 -29.09
N ASN A 541 -14.68 27.22 -29.46
CA ASN A 541 -15.01 28.50 -28.84
C ASN A 541 -15.65 28.35 -27.45
N LYS A 542 -16.55 27.36 -27.26
CA LYS A 542 -17.29 27.20 -26.00
C LYS A 542 -16.66 26.22 -25.03
N LYS A 543 -15.78 25.34 -25.51
CA LYS A 543 -15.17 24.21 -24.78
C LYS A 543 -16.17 23.18 -24.23
N ASN A 544 -17.46 23.48 -24.19
CA ASN A 544 -18.53 22.55 -23.81
C ASN A 544 -19.65 22.55 -24.84
N ILE A 545 -20.09 21.37 -25.26
CA ILE A 545 -21.19 21.20 -26.21
C ILE A 545 -22.11 20.06 -25.78
N ILE A 546 -23.40 20.16 -26.11
CA ILE A 546 -24.39 19.09 -25.99
C ILE A 546 -24.87 18.72 -27.39
N LEU A 547 -24.61 17.48 -27.78
CA LEU A 547 -25.17 16.85 -28.97
C LEU A 547 -26.58 16.35 -28.63
N GLN A 548 -27.60 16.96 -29.22
CA GLN A 548 -28.99 16.59 -28.98
C GLN A 548 -29.65 16.05 -30.26
N GLY A 549 -30.54 15.08 -30.11
CA GLY A 549 -31.28 14.51 -31.24
C GLY A 549 -32.04 13.26 -30.86
N ALA A 550 -32.78 12.70 -31.82
CA ALA A 550 -33.52 11.45 -31.62
C ALA A 550 -32.57 10.29 -31.25
N PRO A 551 -33.06 9.25 -30.55
CA PRO A 551 -32.29 8.02 -30.37
C PRO A 551 -31.84 7.44 -31.72
N GLY A 552 -30.64 6.87 -31.78
CA GLY A 552 -30.12 6.20 -32.98
C GLY A 552 -29.48 7.09 -34.06
N VAL A 553 -29.46 8.42 -33.91
CA VAL A 553 -28.81 9.34 -34.88
C VAL A 553 -27.26 9.39 -34.78
N GLY A 554 -26.65 8.40 -34.14
CA GLY A 554 -25.18 8.30 -34.05
C GLY A 554 -24.48 9.32 -33.14
N LYS A 555 -25.15 9.93 -32.16
CA LYS A 555 -24.55 10.95 -31.26
C LYS A 555 -23.29 10.45 -30.55
N THR A 556 -23.38 9.28 -29.92
CA THR A 556 -22.27 8.63 -29.21
C THR A 556 -21.10 8.31 -30.12
N PHE A 557 -21.41 7.82 -31.32
CA PHE A 557 -20.41 7.55 -32.34
C PHE A 557 -19.70 8.83 -32.80
N ALA A 558 -20.46 9.89 -33.11
CA ALA A 558 -19.93 11.16 -33.56
C ALA A 558 -19.09 11.89 -32.49
N ALA A 559 -19.49 11.83 -31.21
CA ALA A 559 -18.78 12.50 -30.12
C ALA A 559 -17.32 12.02 -30.00
N LYS A 560 -17.13 10.70 -29.99
CA LYS A 560 -15.81 10.07 -29.87
C LYS A 560 -14.95 10.33 -31.11
N ARG A 561 -15.52 10.25 -32.30
CA ARG A 561 -14.81 10.56 -33.55
C ARG A 561 -14.43 12.04 -33.68
N LEU A 562 -15.26 12.94 -33.17
CA LEU A 562 -14.94 14.37 -33.15
C LEU A 562 -13.74 14.66 -32.26
N ALA A 563 -13.65 13.98 -31.10
CA ALA A 563 -12.49 14.09 -30.24
C ALA A 563 -11.22 13.59 -30.97
N TYR A 564 -11.27 12.44 -31.64
CA TYR A 564 -10.14 11.94 -32.44
C TYR A 564 -9.73 12.89 -33.56
N SER A 565 -10.67 13.46 -34.30
CA SER A 565 -10.32 14.36 -35.40
C SER A 565 -9.72 15.68 -34.91
N MET A 566 -10.03 16.10 -33.67
CA MET A 566 -9.40 17.24 -33.02
C MET A 566 -8.01 16.92 -32.47
N ILE A 567 -7.86 15.72 -31.92
CA ILE A 567 -6.60 15.18 -31.42
C ILE A 567 -5.61 14.92 -32.56
N GLY A 568 -6.10 14.46 -33.72
CA GLY A 568 -5.31 14.06 -34.89
C GLY A 568 -5.00 12.55 -34.95
N GLU A 569 -5.44 11.79 -33.95
CA GLU A 569 -5.16 10.36 -33.77
C GLU A 569 -6.20 9.71 -32.84
N LYS A 570 -6.31 8.38 -32.91
CA LYS A 570 -7.20 7.58 -32.06
C LYS A 570 -6.55 7.34 -30.70
N ASP A 571 -6.47 8.37 -29.88
CA ASP A 571 -5.91 8.30 -28.54
C ASP A 571 -7.01 8.23 -27.47
N GLU A 572 -7.30 7.01 -27.01
CA GLU A 572 -8.26 6.74 -25.93
C GLU A 572 -7.82 7.37 -24.60
N ASN A 573 -6.51 7.59 -24.37
CA ASN A 573 -6.04 8.13 -23.10
C ASN A 573 -6.41 9.60 -22.89
N ARG A 574 -6.68 10.33 -23.97
CA ARG A 574 -7.15 11.72 -23.93
C ARG A 574 -8.68 11.84 -23.96
N ILE A 575 -9.40 10.72 -23.86
CA ILE A 575 -10.85 10.70 -23.85
C ILE A 575 -11.35 9.94 -22.61
N GLU A 576 -12.20 10.57 -21.82
CA GLU A 576 -12.92 9.90 -20.73
C GLU A 576 -14.41 9.83 -21.09
N PHE A 577 -15.03 8.67 -20.90
CA PHE A 577 -16.44 8.45 -21.24
C PHE A 577 -17.23 8.02 -20.00
N VAL A 578 -18.26 8.78 -19.66
CA VAL A 578 -19.18 8.46 -18.57
C VAL A 578 -20.62 8.55 -19.03
N GLN A 579 -21.52 7.82 -18.37
CA GLN A 579 -22.97 7.94 -18.60
C GLN A 579 -23.65 8.40 -17.31
N PHE A 580 -24.46 9.45 -17.40
CA PHE A 580 -25.23 9.95 -16.26
C PHE A 580 -26.53 9.16 -16.04
N HIS A 581 -26.86 8.98 -14.77
CA HIS A 581 -28.11 8.38 -14.31
C HIS A 581 -28.63 9.15 -13.08
N GLN A 582 -29.88 8.89 -12.68
CA GLN A 582 -30.54 9.67 -11.61
C GLN A 582 -29.79 9.67 -10.27
N ASN A 583 -29.07 8.58 -9.97
CA ASN A 583 -28.29 8.44 -8.74
C ASN A 583 -26.84 8.89 -8.86
N TYR A 584 -26.44 9.47 -10.01
CA TYR A 584 -25.06 9.92 -10.22
C TYR A 584 -24.84 11.19 -9.39
N SER A 585 -23.76 11.22 -8.61
CA SER A 585 -23.58 12.16 -7.51
C SER A 585 -22.32 13.01 -7.68
N TYR A 586 -22.18 14.06 -6.87
CA TYR A 586 -20.94 14.85 -6.80
C TYR A 586 -19.78 13.97 -6.31
N GLU A 587 -20.08 13.06 -5.37
CA GLU A 587 -19.14 12.18 -4.71
C GLU A 587 -18.47 11.19 -5.67
N ASP A 588 -19.16 10.79 -6.74
CA ASP A 588 -18.61 9.95 -7.80
C ASP A 588 -17.87 10.75 -8.88
N PHE A 589 -18.33 11.98 -9.13
CA PHE A 589 -17.79 12.85 -10.18
C PHE A 589 -16.50 13.55 -9.75
N MET A 590 -16.49 14.12 -8.54
CA MET A 590 -15.46 15.00 -8.03
C MET A 590 -14.66 14.42 -6.88
N MET A 591 -15.31 14.19 -5.74
CA MET A 591 -14.74 13.48 -4.60
C MET A 591 -15.77 13.28 -3.52
N GLY A 592 -15.62 12.21 -2.76
CA GLY A 592 -16.47 11.94 -1.61
C GLY A 592 -15.84 10.93 -0.66
N TYR A 593 -16.31 10.94 0.58
CA TYR A 593 -15.95 9.94 1.57
C TYR A 593 -16.60 8.61 1.21
N LYS A 594 -15.78 7.61 0.90
CA LYS A 594 -16.21 6.23 0.65
C LYS A 594 -15.81 5.35 1.85
N PRO A 595 -16.67 4.41 2.25
CA PRO A 595 -16.35 3.50 3.35
C PRO A 595 -15.17 2.62 2.94
N VAL A 596 -14.15 2.58 3.78
CA VAL A 596 -12.99 1.69 3.64
C VAL A 596 -12.71 1.09 5.02
N ASN A 597 -12.90 -0.23 5.13
CA ASN A 597 -12.86 -0.95 6.41
C ASN A 597 -13.86 -0.36 7.43
N ASP A 598 -13.41 -0.09 8.66
CA ASP A 598 -14.21 0.50 9.75
C ASP A 598 -14.25 2.04 9.73
N GLY A 599 -13.80 2.67 8.64
CA GLY A 599 -13.69 4.12 8.50
C GLY A 599 -14.16 4.64 7.14
N PHE A 600 -13.85 5.91 6.89
CA PHE A 600 -14.14 6.59 5.61
C PHE A 600 -12.86 7.20 5.05
N GLU A 601 -12.61 6.99 3.77
CA GLU A 601 -11.52 7.63 3.04
C GLU A 601 -12.09 8.57 1.99
N LEU A 602 -11.50 9.76 1.86
CA LEU A 602 -11.82 10.66 0.76
C LEU A 602 -11.25 10.06 -0.52
N LYS A 603 -12.13 9.69 -1.47
CA LYS A 603 -11.73 9.22 -2.79
C LYS A 603 -12.03 10.30 -3.83
N TYR A 604 -11.08 10.53 -4.72
CA TYR A 604 -11.24 11.43 -5.85
C TYR A 604 -12.13 10.78 -6.93
N GLY A 605 -12.98 11.57 -7.55
CA GLY A 605 -13.91 11.16 -8.60
C GLY A 605 -13.28 11.21 -9.98
N ILE A 606 -14.03 10.71 -10.97
CA ILE A 606 -13.54 10.54 -12.35
C ILE A 606 -13.18 11.87 -13.03
N PHE A 607 -13.97 12.92 -12.83
CA PHE A 607 -13.71 14.22 -13.45
C PHE A 607 -12.53 14.92 -12.81
N TYR A 608 -12.35 14.80 -11.49
CA TYR A 608 -11.18 15.32 -10.79
C TYR A 608 -9.89 14.71 -11.35
N ARG A 609 -9.81 13.36 -11.39
CA ARG A 609 -8.63 12.65 -11.90
C ARG A 609 -8.33 13.02 -13.36
N PHE A 610 -9.36 13.10 -14.19
CA PHE A 610 -9.19 13.47 -15.60
C PHE A 610 -8.73 14.92 -15.78
N CYS A 611 -9.18 15.85 -14.93
CA CYS A 611 -8.67 17.22 -14.93
C CYS A 611 -7.18 17.27 -14.54
N GLN A 612 -6.74 16.49 -13.55
CA GLN A 612 -5.31 16.40 -13.20
C GLN A 612 -4.49 15.84 -14.36
N LYS A 613 -4.99 14.79 -15.03
CA LYS A 613 -4.37 14.21 -16.23
C LYS A 613 -4.18 15.25 -17.33
N ALA A 614 -5.23 16.04 -17.61
CA ALA A 614 -5.16 17.12 -18.60
C ALA A 614 -4.22 18.25 -18.18
N ALA A 615 -4.20 18.62 -16.89
CA ALA A 615 -3.30 19.65 -16.36
C ALA A 615 -1.82 19.27 -16.47
N ASN A 616 -1.49 17.97 -16.45
CA ASN A 616 -0.13 17.46 -16.63
C ASN A 616 0.38 17.54 -18.07
N GLN A 617 -0.51 17.73 -19.04
CA GLN A 617 -0.16 17.80 -20.46
C GLN A 617 -0.81 19.04 -21.10
N PRO A 618 -0.40 20.25 -20.69
CA PRO A 618 -1.09 21.50 -21.06
C PRO A 618 -1.14 21.76 -22.57
N ASP A 619 -0.20 21.20 -23.32
CA ASP A 619 -0.10 21.34 -24.78
C ASP A 619 -0.97 20.36 -25.58
N LYS A 620 -1.60 19.38 -24.92
CA LYS A 620 -2.47 18.38 -25.56
C LYS A 620 -3.93 18.61 -25.17
N ASP A 621 -4.84 18.46 -26.12
CA ASP A 621 -6.30 18.60 -25.90
C ASP A 621 -6.90 17.31 -25.31
N PHE A 622 -7.79 17.43 -24.32
CA PHE A 622 -8.46 16.31 -23.63
C PHE A 622 -9.99 16.43 -23.72
N PHE A 623 -10.71 15.31 -23.79
CA PHE A 623 -12.16 15.27 -24.02
C PHE A 623 -12.88 14.44 -22.96
N PHE A 624 -13.82 15.06 -22.25
CA PHE A 624 -14.69 14.40 -21.29
C PHE A 624 -16.09 14.26 -21.89
N ILE A 625 -16.47 13.03 -22.24
CA ILE A 625 -17.71 12.71 -22.91
C ILE A 625 -18.73 12.22 -21.88
N ILE A 626 -19.91 12.85 -21.88
CA ILE A 626 -21.00 12.55 -20.94
C ILE A 626 -22.23 12.09 -21.73
N ASP A 627 -22.52 10.81 -21.68
CA ASP A 627 -23.75 10.26 -22.22
C ASP A 627 -24.93 10.48 -21.29
N GLU A 628 -26.12 10.60 -21.88
CA GLU A 628 -27.38 10.85 -21.18
C GLU A 628 -27.29 11.99 -20.15
N ILE A 629 -26.64 13.10 -20.53
CA ILE A 629 -26.30 14.21 -19.62
C ILE A 629 -27.51 14.81 -18.88
N ASN A 630 -28.70 14.69 -19.47
CA ASN A 630 -29.97 15.14 -18.91
C ASN A 630 -30.62 14.16 -17.90
N ARG A 631 -30.08 12.95 -17.72
CA ARG A 631 -30.59 11.97 -16.73
C ARG A 631 -30.06 12.21 -15.32
N GLY A 632 -28.96 12.94 -15.18
CA GLY A 632 -28.39 13.35 -13.89
C GLY A 632 -28.84 14.75 -13.48
N ASN A 633 -28.82 15.03 -12.18
CA ASN A 633 -28.96 16.40 -11.68
C ASN A 633 -27.63 17.14 -11.84
N MET A 634 -27.42 17.75 -12.99
CA MET A 634 -26.17 18.43 -13.33
C MET A 634 -25.74 19.49 -12.31
N SER A 635 -26.66 20.28 -11.76
CA SER A 635 -26.32 21.29 -10.74
C SER A 635 -25.75 20.65 -9.48
N LYS A 636 -26.30 19.49 -9.09
CA LYS A 636 -25.78 18.71 -7.96
C LYS A 636 -24.46 18.02 -8.29
N ILE A 637 -24.32 17.44 -9.49
CA ILE A 637 -23.14 16.68 -9.91
C ILE A 637 -21.91 17.58 -10.06
N PHE A 638 -22.06 18.74 -10.72
CA PHE A 638 -20.96 19.68 -10.93
C PHE A 638 -20.67 20.55 -9.70
N GLY A 639 -21.65 20.76 -8.81
CA GLY A 639 -21.47 21.54 -7.58
C GLY A 639 -20.85 22.92 -7.85
N GLU A 640 -19.74 23.20 -7.16
CA GLU A 640 -18.94 24.42 -7.28
C GLU A 640 -18.27 24.61 -8.66
N LEU A 641 -18.14 23.55 -9.46
CA LEU A 641 -17.49 23.60 -10.77
C LEU A 641 -18.37 24.14 -11.88
N LEU A 642 -19.65 24.35 -11.61
CA LEU A 642 -20.60 24.83 -12.61
C LEU A 642 -20.11 26.11 -13.29
N MET A 643 -19.47 27.01 -12.53
CA MET A 643 -18.82 28.20 -13.08
C MET A 643 -17.53 27.86 -13.84
N LEU A 644 -16.68 26.98 -13.29
CA LEU A 644 -15.33 26.71 -13.79
C LEU A 644 -15.30 25.99 -15.14
N ILE A 645 -16.37 25.31 -15.53
CA ILE A 645 -16.43 24.68 -16.87
C ILE A 645 -16.56 25.71 -18.00
N GLU A 646 -16.99 26.95 -17.71
CA GLU A 646 -17.08 28.03 -18.70
C GLU A 646 -15.69 28.37 -19.27
N CYS A 647 -15.60 28.58 -20.59
CA CYS A 647 -14.32 28.83 -21.28
C CYS A 647 -13.48 29.91 -20.61
N ASP A 648 -14.09 31.03 -20.21
CA ASP A 648 -13.40 32.18 -19.62
C ASP A 648 -12.95 31.96 -18.17
N TYR A 649 -13.54 30.99 -17.47
CA TYR A 649 -13.25 30.69 -16.07
C TYR A 649 -12.31 29.49 -15.90
N ARG A 650 -11.96 28.79 -16.98
CA ARG A 650 -10.98 27.69 -16.92
C ARG A 650 -9.59 28.19 -16.54
N GLY A 651 -8.94 27.44 -15.65
CA GLY A 651 -7.73 27.86 -14.95
C GLY A 651 -7.98 28.80 -13.76
N THR A 652 -9.22 29.25 -13.52
CA THR A 652 -9.57 29.94 -12.28
C THR A 652 -9.74 28.92 -11.17
N LYS A 653 -9.19 29.24 -9.99
CA LYS A 653 -9.19 28.40 -8.80
C LYS A 653 -10.49 28.56 -8.02
N ALA A 654 -11.05 27.46 -7.55
CA ALA A 654 -12.11 27.44 -6.54
C ALA A 654 -11.74 26.49 -5.40
N THR A 655 -12.17 26.81 -4.19
CA THR A 655 -11.98 25.96 -3.01
C THR A 655 -13.05 24.86 -2.97
N LEU A 656 -12.60 23.62 -2.92
CA LEU A 656 -13.46 22.44 -2.84
C LEU A 656 -14.01 22.25 -1.43
N ALA A 657 -15.28 21.88 -1.33
CA ALA A 657 -15.98 21.80 -0.04
C ALA A 657 -15.46 20.68 0.90
N TYR A 658 -15.03 19.55 0.35
CA TYR A 658 -14.67 18.35 1.14
C TYR A 658 -13.31 18.47 1.84
N ASN A 659 -12.30 19.00 1.16
CA ASN A 659 -10.92 19.03 1.64
C ASN A 659 -10.34 20.45 1.78
N GLY A 660 -11.07 21.48 1.35
CA GLY A 660 -10.60 22.87 1.37
C GLY A 660 -9.47 23.15 0.37
N LEU A 661 -9.18 22.24 -0.55
CA LEU A 661 -8.14 22.42 -1.56
C LEU A 661 -8.62 23.29 -2.71
N SER A 662 -7.67 24.01 -3.32
CA SER A 662 -7.91 24.72 -4.57
C SER A 662 -7.96 23.74 -5.74
N PHE A 663 -8.95 23.90 -6.62
CA PHE A 663 -9.11 23.15 -7.86
C PHE A 663 -9.46 24.08 -9.02
N ALA A 664 -8.98 23.75 -10.22
CA ALA A 664 -9.29 24.48 -11.44
C ALA A 664 -9.54 23.50 -12.58
N VAL A 665 -10.52 23.81 -13.43
CA VAL A 665 -10.76 23.06 -14.67
C VAL A 665 -9.73 23.49 -15.73
N PRO A 666 -8.94 22.57 -16.32
CA PRO A 666 -7.91 22.92 -17.30
C PRO A 666 -8.45 23.57 -18.59
N LYS A 667 -7.64 24.43 -19.20
CA LYS A 667 -7.99 25.16 -20.45
C LYS A 667 -8.01 24.25 -21.69
N ASN A 668 -7.24 23.18 -21.66
CA ASN A 668 -7.11 22.15 -22.71
C ASN A 668 -8.16 21.03 -22.61
N LEU A 669 -9.06 21.07 -21.62
CA LEU A 669 -10.17 20.12 -21.53
C LEU A 669 -11.32 20.52 -22.50
N TYR A 670 -12.15 19.59 -22.93
CA TYR A 670 -13.39 19.82 -23.65
C TYR A 670 -14.46 18.90 -23.09
N ILE A 671 -15.70 19.36 -22.96
CA ILE A 671 -16.81 18.54 -22.46
C ILE A 671 -17.84 18.35 -23.58
N ILE A 672 -18.13 17.09 -23.92
CA ILE A 672 -19.13 16.73 -24.93
C ILE A 672 -20.26 15.94 -24.25
N GLY A 673 -21.39 16.60 -24.01
CA GLY A 673 -22.60 15.98 -23.52
C GLY A 673 -23.45 15.40 -24.64
N MET A 674 -24.23 14.36 -24.37
CA MET A 674 -25.21 13.81 -25.29
C MET A 674 -26.57 13.73 -24.63
N MET A 675 -27.60 14.13 -25.38
CA MET A 675 -28.97 14.23 -24.89
C MET A 675 -29.95 13.62 -25.89
N ASN A 676 -30.83 12.76 -25.39
CA ASN A 676 -31.99 12.29 -26.13
C ASN A 676 -33.14 13.29 -26.00
N THR A 677 -33.63 13.81 -27.13
CA THR A 677 -34.73 14.79 -27.16
C THR A 677 -36.12 14.16 -27.02
N ALA A 678 -36.22 12.84 -27.15
CA ALA A 678 -37.48 12.10 -27.03
C ALA A 678 -37.89 11.82 -25.57
N ASP A 679 -36.95 11.88 -24.63
CA ASP A 679 -37.19 11.58 -23.21
C ASP A 679 -37.89 12.76 -22.50
N ARG A 680 -39.23 12.72 -22.49
CA ARG A 680 -40.09 13.76 -21.87
C ARG A 680 -40.13 13.74 -20.34
N SER A 681 -39.60 12.70 -19.70
CA SER A 681 -39.65 12.46 -18.24
C SER A 681 -38.43 13.00 -17.48
N LEU A 682 -37.47 13.64 -18.16
CA LEU A 682 -36.20 14.06 -17.59
C LEU A 682 -36.22 15.54 -17.18
N ALA A 683 -35.41 15.87 -16.17
CA ALA A 683 -35.33 17.23 -15.63
C ALA A 683 -35.03 18.24 -16.74
N MET A 684 -35.83 19.30 -16.82
CA MET A 684 -35.54 20.44 -17.70
C MET A 684 -34.14 20.98 -17.36
N LEU A 685 -33.23 20.99 -18.33
CA LEU A 685 -31.91 21.62 -18.18
C LEU A 685 -32.10 23.07 -17.75
N ASP A 686 -31.57 23.39 -16.57
CA ASP A 686 -31.61 24.73 -15.97
C ASP A 686 -31.03 25.77 -16.96
N TYR A 687 -31.58 26.98 -16.96
CA TYR A 687 -31.11 28.10 -17.78
C TYR A 687 -29.63 28.40 -17.51
N ALA A 688 -29.20 28.24 -16.26
CA ALA A 688 -27.81 28.39 -15.86
C ALA A 688 -26.88 27.42 -16.64
N LEU A 689 -27.32 26.19 -16.89
CA LEU A 689 -26.57 25.20 -17.66
C LEU A 689 -26.60 25.48 -19.15
N ARG A 690 -27.74 25.93 -19.66
CA ARG A 690 -27.89 26.28 -21.09
C ARG A 690 -26.93 27.37 -21.55
N ARG A 691 -26.49 28.25 -20.65
CA ARG A 691 -25.49 29.29 -20.96
C ARG A 691 -24.07 28.72 -21.17
N ARG A 692 -23.78 27.59 -20.54
CA ARG A 692 -22.42 27.03 -20.39
C ARG A 692 -22.07 26.00 -21.44
N PHE A 693 -23.10 25.37 -22.00
CA PHE A 693 -23.01 24.44 -23.12
C PHE A 693 -23.60 25.08 -24.37
N ALA A 694 -22.92 24.90 -25.50
CA ALA A 694 -23.59 25.08 -26.79
C ALA A 694 -24.44 23.86 -27.11
N PHE A 695 -25.57 24.04 -27.78
CA PHE A 695 -26.44 22.93 -28.20
C PHE A 695 -26.31 22.73 -29.70
N TYR A 696 -26.03 21.51 -30.11
CA TYR A 696 -25.91 21.13 -31.52
C TYR A 696 -26.88 20.00 -31.83
N GLU A 697 -27.77 20.24 -32.79
CA GLU A 697 -28.78 19.27 -33.20
C GLU A 697 -28.22 18.29 -34.22
N MET A 698 -28.13 17.02 -33.83
CA MET A 698 -27.79 15.90 -34.70
C MET A 698 -29.06 15.46 -35.44
N LYS A 699 -29.02 15.54 -36.78
CA LYS A 699 -30.13 15.10 -37.64
C LYS A 699 -29.91 13.64 -38.04
N PRO A 700 -30.99 12.88 -38.27
CA PRO A 700 -30.90 11.51 -38.80
C PRO A 700 -30.15 11.42 -40.12
#